data_AF-A0A4P8TID2-F1
#
_entry.id   AF-A0A4P8TID2-F1
#
_cell.length_a   1.000
_cell.length_b   1.000
_cell.length_c   1.000
_cell.angle_alpha   90.00
_cell.angle_beta   90.00
_cell.angle_gamma   90.00
#
_symmetry.space_group_name_H-M   'P 1'
#
loop_
_entity.id
_entity.type
_entity.pdbx_description
1 polymer ?
#
loop_
_entity_poly.entity_id
_entity_poly.type
_entity_poly.pdbx_seq_one_letter_code
_entity_poly.pdbx_strand_id
1 'polypeptide(L)'
;MTDVLLLLLSVLLVLAATYLPGYAVPRALGGSRLLSLAIAPAVAAGIAGTAALIAPFVGVGWSLLPHLGLALVLVGLAVLLRRWGVRLPGAALEGRLMPPRTVLLAPVWVTLAAALAVVPIAVRARTPGVVLERWDTLYHLSALQRIRETGTASSLDVGSVSSTVGEATAYPAAFHALASLVPGVPVPIVLNGAVLALALVPWLLGSALLARAVFPEVAWAPFAVAIGAAIVPAAPLDEWIHLSAIPNLVGFAALPGALAAVLALWQALFPGPTPTGPTSALQEGPAVDAAPTASGWRPALAALAIACLAALGLGLLHPNVAVMALLLTTVLTAATALRERRRRRLLWLVPVLCVIPVLLLALTPLAAAVTGFQGGLQVPWWSALGEILLGLLTVWPMALGIILAALWWPGLVRTLWRGPARWVGVAWIVVAVLYLDSAVDSPLGLSTLWYRGQDRLSMPLAMLSVLLIVPGLQVWGRLRGPLDADGRRPRPSRPVIALLVVLALAAGASSIPTRLDNAAKNLSAEYSGRGRFLQQDELEAWAAADPTMDHSLKVLASPFSGASHMYAIHGQQVYFPVAGMALENQDRALLYALSGSNGEVPAAQVCDLLHEAGVGYVYQEQITYQWSSTFDLVNRADPAIGTVVFETDHSRLIAVDCEGTT
;
A
#
# COMPACT_ATOMS: atom_id res chain seq x y z
N MET A 1 1.66 20.45 19.62
CA MET A 1 0.20 20.38 19.30
C MET A 1 -0.08 20.68 17.83
N THR A 2 0.67 21.59 17.20
CA THR A 2 0.62 21.91 15.76
C THR A 2 0.81 20.68 14.89
N ASP A 3 1.85 19.87 15.11
CA ASP A 3 2.18 18.75 14.22
C ASP A 3 1.13 17.64 14.21
N VAL A 4 0.46 17.42 15.35
CA VAL A 4 -0.63 16.44 15.44
C VAL A 4 -1.83 16.93 14.63
N LEU A 5 -2.13 18.24 14.69
CA LEU A 5 -3.17 18.84 13.86
C LEU A 5 -2.82 18.73 12.38
N LEU A 6 -1.55 18.97 12.00
CA LEU A 6 -1.08 18.82 10.63
C LEU A 6 -1.17 17.37 10.15
N LEU A 7 -0.83 16.40 10.98
CA LEU A 7 -1.00 14.97 10.66
C LEU A 7 -2.47 14.62 10.40
N LEU A 8 -3.36 15.04 11.31
CA LEU A 8 -4.80 14.81 11.17
C LEU A 8 -5.36 15.50 9.92
N LEU A 9 -4.89 16.71 9.62
CA LEU A 9 -5.25 17.44 8.40
C LEU A 9 -4.79 16.68 7.15
N SER A 10 -3.54 16.20 7.11
CA SER A 10 -3.01 15.37 6.03
C SER A 10 -3.87 14.12 5.82
N VAL A 11 -4.20 13.41 6.89
CA VAL A 11 -5.06 12.22 6.83
C VAL A 11 -6.42 12.56 6.21
N LEU A 12 -7.07 13.62 6.69
CA LEU A 12 -8.40 14.03 6.22
C LEU A 12 -8.39 14.47 4.75
N LEU A 13 -7.40 15.28 4.35
CA LEU A 13 -7.29 15.78 2.99
C LEU A 13 -6.95 14.68 2.00
N VAL A 14 -6.04 13.75 2.34
CA VAL A 14 -5.72 12.59 1.49
C VAL A 14 -6.94 11.68 1.35
N LEU A 15 -7.68 11.43 2.43
CA LEU A 15 -8.94 10.67 2.38
C LEU A 15 -10.00 11.38 1.53
N ALA A 16 -10.13 12.70 1.62
CA ALA A 16 -11.07 13.46 0.81
C ALA A 16 -10.68 13.43 -0.67
N ALA A 17 -9.41 13.67 -1.00
CA ALA A 17 -8.88 13.60 -2.36
C ALA A 17 -9.00 12.21 -2.98
N THR A 18 -9.04 11.17 -2.15
CA THR A 18 -9.22 9.78 -2.58
C THR A 18 -10.71 9.42 -2.69
N TYR A 19 -11.47 9.55 -1.62
CA TYR A 19 -12.85 9.06 -1.58
C TYR A 19 -13.83 9.94 -2.35
N LEU A 20 -13.71 11.27 -2.36
CA LEU A 20 -14.69 12.13 -3.04
C LEU A 20 -14.72 11.91 -4.57
N PRO A 21 -13.61 12.08 -5.32
CA PRO A 21 -13.62 11.86 -6.76
C PRO A 21 -13.77 10.38 -7.12
N GLY A 22 -13.12 9.49 -6.35
CA GLY A 22 -13.21 8.04 -6.53
C GLY A 22 -14.63 7.49 -6.36
N TYR A 23 -15.41 8.09 -5.45
CA TYR A 23 -16.82 7.77 -5.24
C TYR A 23 -17.72 8.40 -6.30
N ALA A 24 -17.45 9.63 -6.71
CA ALA A 24 -18.33 10.38 -7.63
C ALA A 24 -18.48 9.69 -9.00
N VAL A 25 -17.39 9.17 -9.58
CA VAL A 25 -17.40 8.57 -10.92
C VAL A 25 -18.30 7.32 -11.01
N PRO A 26 -18.15 6.27 -10.17
CA PRO A 26 -19.06 5.12 -10.19
C PRO A 26 -20.50 5.50 -9.85
N ARG A 27 -20.72 6.48 -8.95
CA ARG A 27 -22.08 6.95 -8.61
C ARG A 27 -22.76 7.64 -9.77
N ALA A 28 -22.03 8.46 -10.52
CA ALA A 28 -22.53 9.12 -11.73
C ALA A 28 -22.96 8.09 -12.79
N LEU A 29 -22.22 6.98 -12.90
CA LEU A 29 -22.53 5.85 -13.78
C LEU A 29 -23.68 4.94 -13.25
N GLY A 30 -24.30 5.29 -12.12
CA GLY A 30 -25.43 4.57 -11.55
C GLY A 30 -25.07 3.50 -10.50
N GLY A 31 -23.81 3.41 -10.09
CA GLY A 31 -23.37 2.47 -9.05
C GLY A 31 -23.99 2.75 -7.69
N SER A 32 -24.16 1.72 -6.87
CA SER A 32 -24.67 1.85 -5.51
C SER A 32 -23.67 2.59 -4.59
N ARG A 33 -24.13 3.04 -3.42
CA ARG A 33 -23.27 3.75 -2.45
C ARG A 33 -22.10 2.88 -1.97
N LEU A 34 -22.36 1.63 -1.58
CA LEU A 34 -21.31 0.74 -1.07
C LEU A 34 -20.36 0.27 -2.18
N LEU A 35 -20.86 0.03 -3.40
CA LEU A 35 -20.01 -0.31 -4.54
C LEU A 35 -19.05 0.83 -4.87
N SER A 36 -19.57 2.06 -4.89
CA SER A 36 -18.76 3.24 -5.18
C SER A 36 -17.74 3.52 -4.08
N LEU A 37 -18.11 3.28 -2.82
CA LEU A 37 -17.22 3.38 -1.68
C LEU A 37 -16.11 2.30 -1.72
N ALA A 38 -16.44 1.08 -2.17
CA ALA A 38 -15.49 -0.03 -2.26
C ALA A 38 -14.38 0.27 -3.28
N ILE A 39 -14.75 0.78 -4.46
CA ILE A 39 -13.83 0.98 -5.57
C ILE A 39 -13.16 2.37 -5.58
N ALA A 40 -13.63 3.30 -4.74
CA ALA A 40 -13.17 4.68 -4.74
C ALA A 40 -11.64 4.83 -4.63
N PRO A 41 -10.90 4.13 -3.74
CA PRO A 41 -9.46 4.29 -3.65
C PRO A 41 -8.73 3.94 -4.95
N ALA A 42 -9.11 2.84 -5.60
CA ALA A 42 -8.52 2.42 -6.87
C ALA A 42 -8.87 3.39 -8.01
N VAL A 43 -10.12 3.85 -8.09
CA VAL A 43 -10.53 4.83 -9.11
C VAL A 43 -9.81 6.16 -8.92
N ALA A 44 -9.71 6.66 -7.69
CA ALA A 44 -9.05 7.92 -7.40
C ALA A 44 -7.55 7.90 -7.65
N ALA A 45 -6.88 6.77 -7.39
CA ALA A 45 -5.50 6.57 -7.82
C ALA A 45 -5.36 6.61 -9.36
N GLY A 46 -6.33 6.03 -10.08
CA GLY A 46 -6.40 6.11 -11.54
C GLY A 46 -6.57 7.55 -12.04
N ILE A 47 -7.43 8.33 -11.37
CA ILE A 47 -7.62 9.76 -11.64
C ILE A 47 -6.33 10.53 -11.34
N ALA A 48 -5.77 10.39 -10.14
CA ALA A 48 -4.60 11.15 -9.72
C ALA A 48 -3.39 10.85 -10.62
N GLY A 49 -3.09 9.58 -10.85
CA GLY A 49 -1.96 9.19 -11.70
C GLY A 49 -2.14 9.60 -13.17
N THR A 50 -3.36 9.51 -13.72
CA THR A 50 -3.62 9.94 -15.11
C THR A 50 -3.61 11.47 -15.23
N ALA A 51 -4.18 12.19 -14.26
CA ALA A 51 -4.15 13.65 -14.24
C ALA A 51 -2.72 14.16 -14.11
N ALA A 52 -1.91 13.54 -13.24
CA ALA A 52 -0.51 13.91 -13.04
C ALA A 52 0.33 13.64 -14.29
N LEU A 53 0.01 12.57 -15.02
CA LEU A 53 0.63 12.28 -16.31
C LEU A 53 0.27 13.34 -17.37
N ILE A 54 -0.98 13.80 -17.41
CA ILE A 54 -1.48 14.75 -18.42
C ILE A 54 -1.05 16.20 -18.12
N ALA A 55 -0.96 16.58 -16.84
CA ALA A 55 -0.79 17.97 -16.40
C ALA A 55 0.40 18.71 -17.07
N PRO A 56 1.61 18.10 -17.19
CA PRO A 56 2.73 18.74 -17.89
C PRO A 56 2.45 19.01 -19.38
N PHE A 57 1.74 18.12 -20.08
CA PHE A 57 1.43 18.27 -21.51
C PHE A 57 0.46 19.43 -21.80
N VAL A 58 -0.33 19.84 -20.80
CA VAL A 58 -1.24 20.98 -20.90
C VAL A 58 -0.69 22.24 -20.21
N GLY A 59 0.57 22.20 -19.76
CA GLY A 59 1.25 23.35 -19.14
C GLY A 59 0.73 23.75 -17.77
N VAL A 60 0.12 22.83 -17.01
CA VAL A 60 -0.43 23.10 -15.67
C VAL A 60 0.37 22.35 -14.60
N GLY A 61 0.80 23.05 -13.55
CA GLY A 61 1.44 22.44 -12.39
C GLY A 61 0.50 21.52 -11.62
N TRP A 62 1.04 20.41 -11.11
CA TRP A 62 0.34 19.45 -10.28
C TRP A 62 -0.24 20.12 -9.03
N SER A 63 -1.54 19.95 -8.85
CA SER A 63 -2.30 20.55 -7.75
C SER A 63 -3.68 19.89 -7.69
N LEU A 64 -4.55 20.37 -6.79
CA LEU A 64 -5.96 19.95 -6.76
C LEU A 64 -6.69 20.25 -8.08
N LEU A 65 -6.24 21.23 -8.87
CA LEU A 65 -6.92 21.65 -10.08
C LEU A 65 -6.89 20.57 -11.18
N PRO A 66 -5.73 20.03 -11.64
CA PRO A 66 -5.70 18.90 -12.57
C PRO A 66 -6.45 17.66 -12.06
N HIS A 67 -6.31 17.33 -10.77
CA HIS A 67 -6.96 16.17 -10.15
C HIS A 67 -8.49 16.27 -10.19
N LEU A 68 -9.04 17.38 -9.70
CA LEU A 68 -10.49 17.63 -9.72
C LEU A 68 -11.00 17.87 -11.15
N GLY A 69 -10.21 18.49 -12.02
CA GLY A 69 -10.53 18.69 -13.42
C GLY A 69 -10.78 17.36 -14.13
N LEU A 70 -9.85 16.40 -14.03
CA LEU A 70 -10.03 15.07 -14.63
C LEU A 70 -11.20 14.32 -13.97
N ALA A 71 -11.36 14.42 -12.64
CA ALA A 71 -12.49 13.82 -11.95
C ALA A 71 -13.84 14.35 -12.49
N LEU A 72 -13.97 15.67 -12.69
CA LEU A 72 -15.17 16.29 -13.25
C LEU A 72 -15.43 15.84 -14.69
N VAL A 73 -14.39 15.72 -15.53
CA VAL A 73 -14.51 15.18 -16.90
C VAL A 73 -15.05 13.75 -16.87
N LEU A 74 -14.50 12.88 -16.02
CA LEU A 74 -14.95 11.49 -15.90
C LEU A 74 -16.36 11.37 -15.31
N VAL A 75 -16.74 12.24 -14.37
CA VAL A 75 -18.12 12.34 -13.87
C VAL A 75 -19.07 12.77 -14.99
N GLY A 76 -18.71 13.78 -15.79
CA GLY A 76 -19.49 14.22 -16.94
C GLY A 76 -19.67 13.12 -17.99
N LEU A 77 -18.59 12.41 -18.31
CA LEU A 77 -18.61 11.24 -19.20
C LEU A 77 -19.51 10.12 -18.63
N ALA A 78 -19.40 9.83 -17.33
CA ALA A 78 -20.24 8.82 -16.68
C ALA A 78 -21.74 9.20 -16.71
N VAL A 79 -22.07 10.48 -16.52
CA VAL A 79 -23.45 10.98 -16.67
C VAL A 79 -23.94 10.84 -18.11
N LEU A 80 -23.10 11.17 -19.11
CA LEU A 80 -23.44 11.03 -20.53
C LEU A 80 -23.68 9.56 -20.90
N LEU A 81 -22.76 8.67 -20.53
CA LEU A 81 -22.90 7.22 -20.73
C LEU A 81 -24.19 6.69 -20.09
N ARG A 82 -24.50 7.14 -18.87
CA ARG A 82 -25.74 6.78 -18.18
C ARG A 82 -26.98 7.26 -18.94
N ARG A 83 -26.97 8.47 -19.51
CA ARG A 83 -28.07 8.97 -20.36
C ARG A 83 -28.26 8.12 -21.62
N TRP A 84 -27.20 7.50 -22.15
CA TRP A 84 -27.27 6.53 -23.25
C TRP A 84 -27.59 5.09 -22.80
N GLY A 85 -27.92 4.90 -21.52
CA GLY A 85 -28.31 3.60 -20.96
C GLY A 85 -27.12 2.70 -20.58
N VAL A 86 -25.88 3.19 -20.66
CA VAL A 86 -24.69 2.53 -20.10
C VAL A 86 -24.65 2.85 -18.61
N ARG A 87 -25.24 1.96 -17.82
CA ARG A 87 -25.35 2.09 -16.36
C ARG A 87 -24.78 0.87 -15.67
N LEU A 88 -24.15 1.07 -14.51
CA LEU A 88 -23.74 -0.05 -13.67
C LEU A 88 -24.98 -0.88 -13.27
N PRO A 89 -24.90 -2.22 -13.29
CA PRO A 89 -26.00 -3.07 -12.89
C PRO A 89 -26.24 -2.98 -11.38
N GLY A 90 -27.47 -3.24 -10.94
CA GLY A 90 -27.78 -3.42 -9.52
C GLY A 90 -27.00 -4.62 -8.98
N ALA A 91 -26.29 -4.44 -7.87
CA ALA A 91 -25.24 -5.35 -7.42
C ALA A 91 -25.38 -5.70 -5.93
N ALA A 92 -24.71 -6.78 -5.47
CA ALA A 92 -24.80 -7.27 -4.08
C ALA A 92 -24.41 -6.23 -3.00
N LEU A 93 -23.76 -5.13 -3.39
CA LEU A 93 -23.37 -4.01 -2.54
C LEU A 93 -24.44 -2.92 -2.49
N GLU A 94 -25.70 -3.27 -2.35
CA GLU A 94 -26.81 -2.34 -2.15
C GLU A 94 -27.22 -2.21 -0.67
N GLY A 95 -27.84 -1.07 -0.32
CA GLY A 95 -28.35 -0.81 1.03
C GLY A 95 -27.26 -0.42 2.05
N ARG A 96 -27.34 -1.01 3.25
CA ARG A 96 -26.42 -0.74 4.37
C ARG A 96 -25.32 -1.80 4.43
N LEU A 97 -24.14 -1.42 4.91
CA LEU A 97 -23.01 -2.35 5.09
C LEU A 97 -23.41 -3.51 6.02
N MET A 98 -24.14 -3.20 7.08
CA MET A 98 -24.68 -4.15 8.05
C MET A 98 -26.02 -3.59 8.59
N PRO A 99 -27.02 -4.44 8.91
CA PRO A 99 -28.23 -3.99 9.59
C PRO A 99 -27.89 -3.31 10.94
N PRO A 100 -28.71 -2.34 11.39
CA PRO A 100 -28.47 -1.69 12.67
C PRO A 100 -28.57 -2.71 13.80
N ARG A 101 -27.75 -2.52 14.85
CA ARG A 101 -27.72 -3.38 16.06
C ARG A 101 -27.33 -4.85 15.83
N THR A 102 -26.86 -5.24 14.64
CA THR A 102 -26.32 -6.60 14.40
C THR A 102 -25.15 -6.90 15.33
N VAL A 103 -24.28 -5.92 15.56
CA VAL A 103 -23.19 -5.99 16.54
C VAL A 103 -23.27 -4.75 17.43
N LEU A 104 -23.45 -4.97 18.73
CA LEU A 104 -23.47 -3.91 19.73
C LEU A 104 -22.08 -3.24 19.82
N LEU A 105 -22.05 -1.90 19.84
CA LEU A 105 -20.82 -1.11 19.90
C LEU A 105 -19.81 -1.39 18.76
N ALA A 106 -20.27 -1.82 17.58
CA ALA A 106 -19.40 -2.13 16.45
C ALA A 106 -18.35 -1.02 16.14
N PRO A 107 -18.70 0.29 16.13
CA PRO A 107 -17.71 1.34 15.90
C PRO A 107 -16.60 1.38 16.97
N VAL A 108 -16.94 1.13 18.24
CA VAL A 108 -15.97 1.09 19.35
C VAL A 108 -14.99 -0.05 19.15
N TRP A 109 -15.48 -1.26 18.85
CA TRP A 109 -14.63 -2.43 18.61
C TRP A 109 -13.69 -2.24 17.42
N VAL A 110 -14.19 -1.66 16.31
CA VAL A 110 -13.35 -1.35 15.15
C VAL A 110 -12.29 -0.30 15.50
N THR A 111 -12.66 0.71 16.28
CA THR A 111 -11.72 1.73 16.76
C THR A 111 -10.64 1.14 17.66
N LEU A 112 -11.00 0.26 18.59
CA LEU A 112 -10.05 -0.44 19.46
C LEU A 112 -9.11 -1.34 18.64
N ALA A 113 -9.63 -2.06 17.65
CA ALA A 113 -8.81 -2.90 16.78
C ALA A 113 -7.85 -2.08 15.91
N ALA A 114 -8.30 -0.94 15.35
CA ALA A 114 -7.42 -0.01 14.64
C ALA A 114 -6.38 0.62 15.57
N ALA A 115 -6.75 0.94 16.81
CA ALA A 115 -5.82 1.45 17.81
C ALA A 115 -4.72 0.43 18.15
N LEU A 116 -5.01 -0.88 18.18
CA LEU A 116 -3.98 -1.92 18.37
C LEU A 116 -2.91 -1.90 17.26
N ALA A 117 -3.26 -1.50 16.04
CA ALA A 117 -2.31 -1.37 14.93
C ALA A 117 -1.54 -0.03 14.97
N VAL A 118 -2.22 1.07 15.31
CA VAL A 118 -1.65 2.44 15.21
C VAL A 118 -0.92 2.89 16.48
N VAL A 119 -1.41 2.55 17.67
CA VAL A 119 -0.85 3.03 18.94
C VAL A 119 0.60 2.60 19.16
N PRO A 120 1.01 1.34 18.90
CA PRO A 120 2.41 0.95 19.03
C PRO A 120 3.36 1.80 18.17
N ILE A 121 2.91 2.15 16.96
CA ILE A 121 3.64 3.04 16.04
C ILE A 121 3.75 4.44 16.66
N ALA A 122 2.63 5.03 17.07
CA ALA A 122 2.60 6.36 17.67
C ALA A 122 3.47 6.46 18.94
N VAL A 123 3.48 5.42 19.77
CA VAL A 123 4.29 5.34 20.99
C VAL A 123 5.79 5.35 20.67
N ARG A 124 6.24 4.61 19.64
CA ARG A 124 7.66 4.61 19.24
C ARG A 124 8.04 5.84 18.44
N ALA A 125 7.12 6.38 17.64
CA ALA A 125 7.33 7.56 16.83
C ALA A 125 7.56 8.84 17.66
N ARG A 126 6.86 8.98 18.80
CA ARG A 126 6.85 10.14 19.72
C ARG A 126 6.34 11.45 19.11
N THR A 127 6.63 11.76 17.85
CA THR A 127 6.16 12.94 17.13
C THR A 127 5.60 12.56 15.75
N PRO A 128 4.66 13.34 15.18
CA PRO A 128 4.09 13.05 13.86
C PRO A 128 5.06 13.17 12.68
N GLY A 129 6.12 13.96 12.83
CA GLY A 129 7.11 14.24 11.78
C GLY A 129 8.32 13.31 11.79
N VAL A 130 8.38 12.33 12.70
CA VAL A 130 9.50 11.39 12.74
C VAL A 130 9.58 10.62 11.41
N VAL A 131 10.81 10.44 10.92
CA VAL A 131 11.07 9.64 9.73
C VAL A 131 11.14 8.17 10.12
N LEU A 132 10.47 7.31 9.37
CA LEU A 132 10.67 5.86 9.48
C LEU A 132 11.98 5.49 8.77
N GLU A 133 13.02 5.13 9.52
CA GLU A 133 14.38 4.95 9.01
C GLU A 133 14.56 3.62 8.25
N ARG A 134 14.10 3.63 7.00
CA ARG A 134 14.23 2.54 6.03
C ARG A 134 14.60 3.08 4.66
N TRP A 135 15.31 2.25 3.92
CA TRP A 135 15.80 2.55 2.56
C TRP A 135 14.73 3.19 1.67
N ASP A 136 13.56 2.56 1.54
CA ASP A 136 12.49 3.05 0.66
C ASP A 136 11.86 4.38 1.16
N THR A 137 11.90 4.65 2.46
CA THR A 137 11.35 5.89 3.02
C THR A 137 12.05 7.12 2.46
N LEU A 138 13.38 7.10 2.35
CA LEU A 138 14.16 8.20 1.79
C LEU A 138 13.71 8.52 0.35
N TYR A 139 13.50 7.49 -0.48
CA TYR A 139 12.98 7.69 -1.83
C TYR A 139 11.63 8.41 -1.84
N HIS A 140 10.69 7.99 -0.98
CA HIS A 140 9.35 8.58 -0.94
C HIS A 140 9.34 10.01 -0.38
N LEU A 141 10.20 10.30 0.61
CA LEU A 141 10.41 11.65 1.13
C LEU A 141 10.97 12.57 0.03
N SER A 142 12.06 12.16 -0.62
CA SER A 142 12.70 12.94 -1.68
C SER A 142 11.77 13.13 -2.88
N ALA A 143 10.99 12.12 -3.26
CA ALA A 143 10.01 12.24 -4.34
C ALA A 143 8.91 13.27 -4.01
N LEU A 144 8.41 13.32 -2.77
CA LEU A 144 7.42 14.31 -2.36
C LEU A 144 7.98 15.74 -2.33
N GLN A 145 9.23 15.89 -1.89
CA GLN A 145 9.92 17.18 -1.96
C GLN A 145 10.13 17.62 -3.41
N ARG A 146 10.56 16.70 -4.28
CA ARG A 146 10.73 17.00 -5.71
C ARG A 146 9.44 17.45 -6.37
N ILE A 147 8.31 16.79 -6.09
CA ILE A 147 6.99 17.22 -6.58
C ILE A 147 6.65 18.64 -6.12
N ARG A 148 7.02 19.01 -4.89
CA ARG A 148 6.81 20.36 -4.35
C ARG A 148 7.63 21.41 -5.09
N GLU A 149 8.86 21.07 -5.47
CA GLU A 149 9.78 21.97 -6.19
C GLU A 149 9.44 22.11 -7.67
N THR A 150 9.21 20.99 -8.35
CA THR A 150 9.01 20.96 -9.80
C THR A 150 7.56 21.17 -10.21
N GLY A 151 6.62 20.96 -9.28
CA GLY A 151 5.20 20.98 -9.57
C GLY A 151 4.76 19.84 -10.49
N THR A 152 5.50 18.74 -10.60
CA THR A 152 5.08 17.56 -11.40
C THR A 152 5.07 16.30 -10.56
N ALA A 153 3.92 15.62 -10.53
CA ALA A 153 3.76 14.28 -9.96
C ALA A 153 3.62 13.20 -11.06
N SER A 154 4.06 13.50 -12.29
CA SER A 154 3.94 12.59 -13.42
C SER A 154 4.72 11.30 -13.19
N SER A 155 4.09 10.16 -13.47
CA SER A 155 4.76 8.86 -13.44
C SER A 155 5.92 8.73 -14.45
N LEU A 156 6.08 9.69 -15.37
CA LEU A 156 7.23 9.73 -16.29
C LEU A 156 8.40 10.55 -15.75
N ASP A 157 8.18 11.34 -14.70
CA ASP A 157 9.15 12.32 -14.22
C ASP A 157 9.59 12.06 -12.78
N VAL A 158 8.71 11.57 -11.90
CA VAL A 158 9.03 11.37 -10.46
C VAL A 158 10.26 10.49 -10.24
N GLY A 159 10.53 9.53 -11.12
CA GLY A 159 11.74 8.71 -11.06
C GLY A 159 13.05 9.49 -11.23
N SER A 160 13.03 10.71 -11.75
CA SER A 160 14.21 11.58 -11.89
C SER A 160 14.86 11.95 -10.56
N VAL A 161 14.18 11.75 -9.42
CA VAL A 161 14.80 11.84 -8.09
C VAL A 161 15.94 10.83 -7.90
N SER A 162 16.01 9.77 -8.73
CA SER A 162 17.09 8.78 -8.73
C SER A 162 18.23 9.08 -9.72
N SER A 163 18.30 10.30 -10.26
CA SER A 163 19.32 10.72 -11.23
C SER A 163 19.97 12.04 -10.79
N THR A 164 21.31 12.10 -10.84
CA THR A 164 22.09 13.32 -10.50
C THR A 164 21.97 14.41 -11.56
N VAL A 165 21.70 14.04 -12.82
CA VAL A 165 21.39 14.97 -13.93
C VAL A 165 19.91 15.26 -14.09
N GLY A 166 19.05 14.63 -13.28
CA GLY A 166 17.61 14.80 -13.35
C GLY A 166 16.96 14.13 -14.56
N GLU A 167 17.53 13.05 -15.09
CA GLU A 167 16.94 12.30 -16.19
C GLU A 167 15.58 11.70 -15.79
N ALA A 168 14.57 11.97 -16.60
CA ALA A 168 13.21 11.49 -16.39
C ALA A 168 13.14 9.96 -16.51
N THR A 169 12.76 9.27 -15.43
CA THR A 169 12.55 7.82 -15.43
C THR A 169 11.15 7.47 -14.95
N ALA A 170 10.59 6.40 -15.55
CA ALA A 170 9.24 5.98 -15.26
C ALA A 170 9.12 5.35 -13.86
N TYR A 171 8.18 5.85 -13.06
CA TYR A 171 7.87 5.35 -11.73
C TYR A 171 6.35 5.43 -11.48
N PRO A 172 5.69 4.38 -10.93
CA PRO A 172 4.26 4.42 -10.60
C PRO A 172 3.97 5.41 -9.46
N ALA A 173 3.58 6.65 -9.81
CA ALA A 173 3.56 7.77 -8.87
C ALA A 173 2.17 8.12 -8.31
N ALA A 174 1.12 7.29 -8.46
CA ALA A 174 -0.23 7.66 -8.00
C ALA A 174 -0.32 7.88 -6.49
N PHE A 175 0.48 7.17 -5.69
CA PHE A 175 0.59 7.43 -4.25
C PHE A 175 1.10 8.85 -4.00
N HIS A 176 2.22 9.21 -4.62
CA HIS A 176 2.84 10.53 -4.48
C HIS A 176 1.95 11.63 -5.01
N ALA A 177 1.26 11.39 -6.12
CA ALA A 177 0.26 12.30 -6.68
C ALA A 177 -0.86 12.59 -5.67
N LEU A 178 -1.40 11.58 -4.99
CA LEU A 178 -2.43 11.78 -3.95
C LEU A 178 -1.88 12.45 -2.68
N ALA A 179 -0.70 12.05 -2.22
CA ALA A 179 -0.08 12.57 -1.00
C ALA A 179 0.31 14.04 -1.13
N SER A 180 0.86 14.45 -2.28
CA SER A 180 1.29 15.83 -2.56
C SER A 180 0.14 16.84 -2.75
N LEU A 181 -1.12 16.39 -2.78
CA LEU A 181 -2.29 17.29 -2.80
C LEU A 181 -2.51 18.03 -1.48
N VAL A 182 -1.73 17.72 -0.44
CA VAL A 182 -1.77 18.39 0.86
C VAL A 182 -0.79 19.58 0.85
N PRO A 183 -1.26 20.84 0.75
CA PRO A 183 -0.37 21.99 0.67
C PRO A 183 0.17 22.40 2.05
N GLY A 184 1.40 22.94 2.08
CA GLY A 184 1.92 23.69 3.24
C GLY A 184 2.23 22.88 4.51
N VAL A 185 2.26 21.54 4.43
CA VAL A 185 2.60 20.66 5.55
C VAL A 185 4.02 20.10 5.36
N PRO A 186 4.87 19.99 6.41
CA PRO A 186 6.19 19.38 6.29
C PRO A 186 6.15 17.99 5.65
N VAL A 187 7.09 17.68 4.75
CA VAL A 187 7.07 16.45 3.93
C VAL A 187 6.97 15.18 4.79
N PRO A 188 7.72 15.02 5.91
CA PRO A 188 7.58 13.84 6.76
C PRO A 188 6.16 13.65 7.33
N ILE A 189 5.51 14.75 7.75
CA ILE A 189 4.13 14.71 8.27
C ILE A 189 3.14 14.35 7.15
N VAL A 190 3.34 14.89 5.93
CA VAL A 190 2.53 14.52 4.76
C VAL A 190 2.66 13.03 4.45
N LEU A 191 3.89 12.51 4.40
CA LEU A 191 4.14 11.10 4.13
C LEU A 191 3.45 10.21 5.17
N ASN A 192 3.71 10.45 6.45
CA ASN A 192 3.12 9.67 7.55
C ASN A 192 1.60 9.74 7.54
N GLY A 193 1.02 10.92 7.34
CA GLY A 193 -0.43 11.11 7.25
C GLY A 193 -1.06 10.42 6.04
N ALA A 194 -0.42 10.49 4.87
CA ALA A 194 -0.88 9.83 3.66
C ALA A 194 -0.83 8.30 3.79
N VAL A 195 0.23 7.75 4.37
CA VAL A 195 0.32 6.30 4.64
C VAL A 195 -0.77 5.86 5.61
N LEU A 196 -0.94 6.53 6.75
CA LEU A 196 -1.99 6.20 7.71
C LEU A 196 -3.39 6.24 7.07
N ALA A 197 -3.68 7.27 6.28
CA ALA A 197 -4.94 7.41 5.56
C ALA A 197 -5.19 6.23 4.60
N LEU A 198 -4.23 5.96 3.72
CA LEU A 198 -4.42 5.06 2.58
C LEU A 198 -4.14 3.59 2.91
N ALA A 199 -3.37 3.30 3.96
CA ALA A 199 -3.11 1.94 4.43
C ALA A 199 -4.22 1.43 5.35
N LEU A 200 -4.79 2.29 6.21
CA LEU A 200 -5.78 1.86 7.22
C LEU A 200 -7.21 1.85 6.67
N VAL A 201 -7.69 2.98 6.14
CA VAL A 201 -9.12 3.12 5.82
C VAL A 201 -9.54 2.25 4.62
N PRO A 202 -8.84 2.28 3.47
CA PRO A 202 -9.13 1.39 2.35
C PRO A 202 -9.08 -0.09 2.73
N TRP A 203 -8.11 -0.49 3.55
CA TRP A 203 -7.92 -1.88 3.97
C TRP A 203 -9.10 -2.38 4.81
N LEU A 204 -9.48 -1.67 5.87
CA LEU A 204 -10.57 -2.09 6.76
C LEU A 204 -11.93 -2.03 6.06
N LEU A 205 -12.22 -0.92 5.39
CA LEU A 205 -13.49 -0.71 4.71
C LEU A 205 -13.63 -1.62 3.48
N GLY A 206 -12.57 -1.75 2.69
CA GLY A 206 -12.50 -2.65 1.56
C GLY A 206 -12.68 -4.10 1.96
N SER A 207 -12.02 -4.55 3.04
CA SER A 207 -12.17 -5.92 3.55
C SER A 207 -13.58 -6.19 4.09
N ALA A 208 -14.20 -5.22 4.76
CA ALA A 208 -15.59 -5.31 5.19
C ALA A 208 -16.57 -5.41 4.00
N LEU A 209 -16.34 -4.63 2.94
CA LEU A 209 -17.13 -4.65 1.72
C LEU A 209 -16.93 -5.94 0.91
N LEU A 210 -15.72 -6.48 0.90
CA LEU A 210 -15.42 -7.78 0.30
C LEU A 210 -16.17 -8.89 1.05
N ALA A 211 -16.17 -8.87 2.38
CA ALA A 211 -16.96 -9.79 3.18
C ALA A 211 -18.47 -9.68 2.90
N ARG A 212 -18.99 -8.45 2.75
CA ARG A 212 -20.38 -8.19 2.37
C ARG A 212 -20.73 -8.82 1.01
N ALA A 213 -19.84 -8.71 0.03
CA ALA A 213 -20.04 -9.25 -1.31
C ALA A 213 -19.88 -10.78 -1.38
N VAL A 214 -18.99 -11.37 -0.58
CA VAL A 214 -18.77 -12.82 -0.51
C VAL A 214 -19.85 -13.54 0.29
N PHE A 215 -20.30 -12.94 1.39
CA PHE A 215 -21.24 -13.54 2.35
C PHE A 215 -22.49 -12.66 2.54
N PRO A 216 -23.31 -12.45 1.50
CA PRO A 216 -24.45 -11.53 1.58
C PRO A 216 -25.51 -11.92 2.62
N GLU A 217 -25.61 -13.20 2.98
CA GLU A 217 -26.56 -13.69 3.99
C GLU A 217 -26.04 -13.57 5.43
N VAL A 218 -24.77 -13.18 5.63
CA VAL A 218 -24.14 -13.15 6.95
C VAL A 218 -23.99 -11.71 7.40
N ALA A 219 -25.01 -11.21 8.09
CA ALA A 219 -25.10 -9.79 8.48
C ALA A 219 -23.86 -9.28 9.24
N TRP A 220 -23.24 -10.08 10.11
CA TRP A 220 -22.07 -9.69 10.90
C TRP A 220 -20.72 -9.88 10.18
N ALA A 221 -20.69 -10.46 8.98
CA ALA A 221 -19.45 -10.74 8.25
C ALA A 221 -18.58 -9.51 8.00
N PRO A 222 -19.14 -8.34 7.58
CA PRO A 222 -18.34 -7.13 7.39
C PRO A 222 -17.60 -6.69 8.65
N PHE A 223 -18.27 -6.79 9.81
CA PHE A 223 -17.67 -6.45 11.10
C PHE A 223 -16.52 -7.41 11.46
N ALA A 224 -16.77 -8.73 11.41
CA ALA A 224 -15.75 -9.71 11.79
C ALA A 224 -14.50 -9.62 10.92
N VAL A 225 -14.67 -9.40 9.61
CA VAL A 225 -13.56 -9.25 8.68
C VAL A 225 -12.82 -7.92 8.88
N ALA A 226 -13.53 -6.82 9.17
CA ALA A 226 -12.87 -5.55 9.51
C ALA A 226 -12.00 -5.67 10.77
N ILE A 227 -12.50 -6.33 11.83
CA ILE A 227 -11.70 -6.57 13.04
C ILE A 227 -10.50 -7.45 12.73
N GLY A 228 -10.70 -8.56 12.01
CA GLY A 228 -9.60 -9.44 11.61
C GLY A 228 -8.54 -8.70 10.79
N ALA A 229 -8.96 -7.90 9.81
CA ALA A 229 -8.08 -7.10 8.96
C ALA A 229 -7.27 -6.07 9.75
N ALA A 230 -7.84 -5.48 10.82
CA ALA A 230 -7.12 -4.51 11.65
C ALA A 230 -5.99 -5.13 12.48
N ILE A 231 -6.14 -6.38 12.91
CA ILE A 231 -5.21 -7.01 13.88
C ILE A 231 -4.32 -8.08 13.27
N VAL A 232 -4.59 -8.53 12.04
CA VAL A 232 -3.81 -9.58 11.37
C VAL A 232 -2.33 -9.19 11.27
N PRO A 233 -1.38 -10.12 11.49
CA PRO A 233 0.05 -9.79 11.52
C PRO A 233 0.63 -9.15 10.25
N ALA A 234 0.10 -9.49 9.08
CA ALA A 234 0.51 -8.96 7.79
C ALA A 234 -0.46 -7.88 7.28
N ALA A 235 -0.84 -6.94 8.15
CA ALA A 235 -1.63 -5.78 7.74
C ALA A 235 -0.73 -4.75 7.00
N PRO A 236 -1.28 -3.89 6.12
CA PRO A 236 -0.49 -2.87 5.43
C PRO A 236 0.33 -1.94 6.34
N LEU A 237 -0.16 -1.64 7.55
CA LEU A 237 0.59 -0.84 8.52
C LEU A 237 1.80 -1.59 9.10
N ASP A 238 1.69 -2.91 9.27
CA ASP A 238 2.84 -3.71 9.69
C ASP A 238 3.91 -3.64 8.61
N GLU A 239 3.54 -3.91 7.34
CA GLU A 239 4.44 -3.82 6.17
C GLU A 239 5.12 -2.45 6.05
N TRP A 240 4.39 -1.37 6.34
CA TRP A 240 4.95 -0.02 6.35
C TRP A 240 6.13 0.04 7.33
N ILE A 241 5.93 -0.42 8.55
CA ILE A 241 6.95 -0.39 9.60
C ILE A 241 8.14 -1.29 9.27
N HIS A 242 7.97 -2.42 8.58
CA HIS A 242 9.06 -3.34 8.28
C HIS A 242 9.84 -3.01 7.01
N LEU A 243 9.19 -2.86 5.86
CA LEU A 243 9.87 -2.61 4.58
C LEU A 243 9.74 -1.17 4.11
N SER A 244 8.68 -0.45 4.50
CA SER A 244 8.34 0.86 3.95
C SER A 244 8.10 0.86 2.43
N ALA A 245 7.57 -0.25 1.89
CA ALA A 245 7.16 -0.35 0.49
C ALA A 245 5.83 0.41 0.25
N ILE A 246 5.85 1.74 0.42
CA ILE A 246 4.66 2.57 0.67
C ILE A 246 3.61 2.50 -0.46
N PRO A 247 3.95 2.72 -1.75
CA PRO A 247 2.95 2.59 -2.81
C PRO A 247 2.42 1.16 -2.97
N ASN A 248 3.24 0.15 -2.63
CA ASN A 248 2.84 -1.25 -2.69
C ASN A 248 1.79 -1.58 -1.62
N LEU A 249 2.07 -1.28 -0.35
CA LEU A 249 1.14 -1.54 0.75
C LEU A 249 -0.17 -0.74 0.61
N VAL A 250 -0.10 0.49 0.08
CA VAL A 250 -1.29 1.31 -0.20
C VAL A 250 -2.13 0.69 -1.32
N GLY A 251 -1.49 0.19 -2.39
CA GLY A 251 -2.20 -0.56 -3.43
C GLY A 251 -2.88 -1.81 -2.87
N PHE A 252 -2.19 -2.59 -2.03
CA PHE A 252 -2.79 -3.76 -1.37
C PHE A 252 -3.90 -3.38 -0.38
N ALA A 253 -3.83 -2.22 0.27
CA ALA A 253 -4.91 -1.69 1.09
C ALA A 253 -6.18 -1.37 0.27
N ALA A 254 -6.02 -0.89 -0.97
CA ALA A 254 -7.14 -0.61 -1.89
C ALA A 254 -7.72 -1.89 -2.57
N LEU A 255 -6.90 -2.94 -2.72
CA LEU A 255 -7.26 -4.18 -3.39
C LEU A 255 -8.55 -4.86 -2.90
N PRO A 256 -8.82 -5.05 -1.58
CA PRO A 256 -10.03 -5.74 -1.15
C PRO A 256 -11.31 -5.01 -1.59
N GLY A 257 -11.31 -3.68 -1.58
CA GLY A 257 -12.44 -2.87 -2.05
C GLY A 257 -12.65 -2.97 -3.56
N ALA A 258 -11.56 -2.93 -4.34
CA ALA A 258 -11.63 -3.16 -5.79
C ALA A 258 -12.16 -4.56 -6.12
N LEU A 259 -11.68 -5.59 -5.42
CA LEU A 259 -12.13 -6.98 -5.60
C LEU A 259 -13.60 -7.15 -5.19
N ALA A 260 -14.06 -6.45 -4.14
CA ALA A 260 -15.46 -6.45 -3.72
C ALA A 260 -16.38 -5.89 -4.82
N ALA A 261 -15.98 -4.78 -5.46
CA ALA A 261 -16.72 -4.18 -6.55
C ALA A 261 -16.72 -5.09 -7.80
N VAL A 262 -15.57 -5.64 -8.18
CA VAL A 262 -15.46 -6.60 -9.29
C VAL A 262 -16.35 -7.82 -9.05
N LEU A 263 -16.33 -8.39 -7.84
CA LEU A 263 -17.20 -9.50 -7.46
C LEU A 263 -18.68 -9.14 -7.58
N ALA A 264 -19.09 -8.00 -7.02
CA ALA A 264 -20.48 -7.58 -7.03
C ALA A 264 -20.99 -7.32 -8.46
N LEU A 265 -20.17 -6.70 -9.31
CA LEU A 265 -20.47 -6.48 -10.73
C LEU A 265 -20.52 -7.79 -11.51
N TRP A 266 -19.58 -8.70 -11.26
CA TRP A 266 -19.55 -10.02 -11.88
C TRP A 266 -20.82 -10.82 -11.57
N GLN A 267 -21.23 -10.86 -10.31
CA GLN A 267 -22.45 -11.54 -9.87
C GLN A 267 -23.71 -10.91 -10.47
N ALA A 268 -23.73 -9.58 -10.63
CA ALA A 268 -24.86 -8.87 -11.23
C ALA A 268 -25.00 -9.13 -12.74
N LEU A 269 -23.88 -9.22 -13.47
CA LEU A 269 -23.86 -9.53 -14.90
C LEU A 269 -24.14 -11.01 -15.18
N PHE A 270 -23.73 -11.89 -14.26
CA PHE A 270 -23.89 -13.34 -14.40
C PHE A 270 -24.57 -13.94 -13.16
N PRO A 271 -25.88 -13.70 -12.97
CA PRO A 271 -26.63 -14.32 -11.89
C PRO A 271 -26.54 -15.84 -12.00
N GLY A 272 -26.24 -16.51 -10.88
CA GLY A 272 -26.32 -17.97 -10.81
C GLY A 272 -27.77 -18.46 -10.95
N PRO A 273 -27.99 -19.76 -11.21
CA PRO A 273 -29.33 -20.33 -11.18
C PRO A 273 -29.96 -20.07 -9.80
N THR A 274 -31.08 -19.35 -9.76
CA THR A 274 -31.90 -19.23 -8.54
C THR A 274 -32.28 -20.63 -8.08
N PRO A 275 -32.07 -20.99 -6.81
CA PRO A 275 -32.69 -22.19 -6.27
C PRO A 275 -34.20 -21.97 -6.35
N THR A 276 -34.89 -22.71 -7.22
CA THR A 276 -36.35 -22.83 -7.18
C THR A 276 -36.70 -23.64 -5.94
N GLY A 277 -36.71 -22.98 -4.79
CA GLY A 277 -37.36 -23.49 -3.59
C GLY A 277 -38.86 -23.25 -3.72
N PRO A 278 -39.73 -24.24 -3.47
CA PRO A 278 -41.15 -23.98 -3.31
C PRO A 278 -41.35 -23.38 -1.92
N THR A 279 -41.49 -22.05 -1.78
CA THR A 279 -42.14 -21.45 -0.59
C THR A 279 -42.45 -19.96 -0.76
N SER A 280 -43.70 -19.62 -0.40
CA SER A 280 -44.32 -18.30 -0.26
C SER A 280 -44.76 -17.56 -1.54
N ALA A 281 -45.75 -18.15 -2.23
CA ALA A 281 -46.94 -17.36 -2.52
C ALA A 281 -47.52 -16.88 -1.17
N LEU A 282 -47.96 -15.62 -1.08
CA LEU A 282 -48.41 -14.86 0.11
C LEU A 282 -47.45 -13.77 0.64
N GLN A 283 -46.84 -13.01 -0.26
CA GLN A 283 -46.40 -11.65 0.07
C GLN A 283 -46.74 -10.69 -1.08
N GLU A 284 -48.04 -10.41 -1.25
CA GLU A 284 -48.53 -9.28 -2.03
C GLU A 284 -48.24 -7.98 -1.26
N GLY A 285 -47.01 -7.49 -1.38
CA GLY A 285 -46.68 -6.08 -1.16
C GLY A 285 -46.61 -5.38 -2.52
N PRO A 286 -46.88 -4.05 -2.60
CA PRO A 286 -46.83 -3.34 -3.87
C PRO A 286 -45.43 -3.51 -4.48
N ALA A 287 -45.41 -3.93 -5.74
CA ALA A 287 -44.20 -4.15 -6.52
C ALA A 287 -43.31 -2.90 -6.45
N VAL A 288 -42.28 -2.94 -5.60
CA VAL A 288 -41.10 -2.12 -5.80
C VAL A 288 -40.48 -2.71 -7.06
N ASP A 289 -40.51 -1.95 -8.15
CA ASP A 289 -39.92 -2.29 -9.43
C ASP A 289 -38.61 -3.06 -9.23
N ALA A 290 -38.69 -4.39 -9.38
CA ALA A 290 -37.51 -5.23 -9.43
C ALA A 290 -36.76 -4.76 -10.66
N ALA A 291 -35.72 -3.95 -10.45
CA ALA A 291 -34.93 -3.37 -11.52
C ALA A 291 -34.60 -4.48 -12.52
N PRO A 292 -34.95 -4.31 -13.82
CA PRO A 292 -34.77 -5.38 -14.79
C PRO A 292 -33.32 -5.84 -14.72
N THR A 293 -33.12 -7.14 -14.47
CA THR A 293 -31.83 -7.81 -14.55
C THR A 293 -31.25 -7.44 -15.91
N ALA A 294 -30.28 -6.53 -15.92
CA ALA A 294 -29.86 -5.84 -17.11
C ALA A 294 -28.93 -6.77 -17.91
N SER A 295 -29.52 -7.74 -18.60
CA SER A 295 -28.83 -8.56 -19.58
C SER A 295 -28.57 -7.71 -20.82
N GLY A 296 -27.30 -7.50 -21.16
CA GLY A 296 -26.91 -6.70 -22.32
C GLY A 296 -25.47 -6.21 -22.25
N TRP A 297 -24.98 -5.70 -23.38
CA TRP A 297 -23.60 -5.20 -23.48
C TRP A 297 -23.39 -3.87 -22.73
N ARG A 298 -24.44 -3.07 -22.50
CA ARG A 298 -24.35 -1.74 -21.86
C ARG A 298 -23.93 -1.79 -20.39
N PRO A 299 -24.54 -2.61 -19.50
CA PRO A 299 -24.06 -2.76 -18.13
C PRO A 299 -22.69 -3.45 -18.04
N ALA A 300 -22.41 -4.37 -18.97
CA ALA A 300 -21.10 -5.00 -19.08
C ALA A 300 -20.01 -3.98 -19.44
N LEU A 301 -20.29 -3.08 -20.38
CA LEU A 301 -19.40 -1.96 -20.74
C LEU A 301 -19.17 -1.02 -19.55
N ALA A 302 -20.24 -0.66 -18.81
CA ALA A 302 -20.12 0.17 -17.63
C ALA A 302 -19.23 -0.48 -16.55
N ALA A 303 -19.44 -1.77 -16.29
CA ALA A 303 -18.64 -2.54 -15.35
C ALA A 303 -17.18 -2.66 -15.79
N LEU A 304 -16.95 -2.92 -17.09
CA LEU A 304 -15.62 -2.99 -17.67
C LEU A 304 -14.89 -1.66 -17.57
N ALA A 305 -15.53 -0.54 -17.91
CA ALA A 305 -14.92 0.78 -17.83
C ALA A 305 -14.44 1.11 -16.41
N ILE A 306 -15.29 0.83 -15.41
CA ILE A 306 -14.94 1.05 -13.99
C ILE A 306 -13.86 0.08 -13.51
N ALA A 307 -13.92 -1.20 -13.92
CA ALA A 307 -12.90 -2.18 -13.58
C ALA A 307 -11.54 -1.84 -14.20
N CYS A 308 -11.50 -1.38 -15.45
CA CYS A 308 -10.29 -0.92 -16.14
C CYS A 308 -9.71 0.33 -15.47
N LEU A 309 -10.54 1.32 -15.10
CA LEU A 309 -10.07 2.51 -14.39
C LEU A 309 -9.50 2.15 -13.01
N ALA A 310 -10.13 1.24 -12.29
CA ALA A 310 -9.62 0.73 -11.02
C ALA A 310 -8.31 -0.07 -11.19
N ALA A 311 -8.22 -0.92 -12.22
CA ALA A 311 -7.00 -1.67 -12.53
C ALA A 311 -5.84 -0.74 -12.91
N LEU A 312 -6.10 0.30 -13.70
CA LEU A 312 -5.15 1.36 -14.01
C LEU A 312 -4.66 2.04 -12.73
N GLY A 313 -5.58 2.43 -11.83
CA GLY A 313 -5.21 3.04 -10.57
C GLY A 313 -4.40 2.14 -9.65
N LEU A 314 -4.76 0.86 -9.52
CA LEU A 314 -3.96 -0.12 -8.78
C LEU A 314 -2.55 -0.28 -9.39
N GLY A 315 -2.45 -0.25 -10.73
CA GLY A 315 -1.16 -0.34 -11.43
C GLY A 315 -0.29 0.91 -11.23
N LEU A 316 -0.89 2.10 -11.26
CA LEU A 316 -0.21 3.37 -11.00
C LEU A 316 0.11 3.60 -9.52
N LEU A 317 -0.56 2.90 -8.59
CA LEU A 317 -0.09 2.76 -7.21
C LEU A 317 1.12 1.82 -7.16
N HIS A 318 0.96 0.61 -7.70
CA HIS A 318 2.06 -0.33 -7.85
C HIS A 318 1.71 -1.48 -8.82
N PRO A 319 2.54 -1.78 -9.84
CA PRO A 319 2.26 -2.83 -10.84
C PRO A 319 1.91 -4.21 -10.26
N ASN A 320 2.67 -4.68 -9.26
CA ASN A 320 2.44 -5.96 -8.58
C ASN A 320 1.04 -6.12 -7.97
N VAL A 321 0.42 -5.00 -7.56
CA VAL A 321 -0.93 -5.00 -7.01
C VAL A 321 -1.96 -5.21 -8.13
N ALA A 322 -1.76 -4.56 -9.29
CA ALA A 322 -2.58 -4.82 -10.47
C ALA A 322 -2.43 -6.27 -10.96
N VAL A 323 -1.22 -6.83 -10.96
CA VAL A 323 -0.98 -8.24 -11.26
C VAL A 323 -1.75 -9.14 -10.30
N MET A 324 -1.69 -8.88 -8.99
CA MET A 324 -2.47 -9.64 -8.01
C MET A 324 -3.99 -9.48 -8.23
N ALA A 325 -4.47 -8.27 -8.53
CA ALA A 325 -5.88 -8.02 -8.82
C ALA A 325 -6.37 -8.82 -10.04
N LEU A 326 -5.58 -8.86 -11.12
CA LEU A 326 -5.86 -9.65 -12.31
C LEU A 326 -5.85 -11.15 -12.01
N LEU A 327 -4.89 -11.62 -11.20
CA LEU A 327 -4.80 -13.02 -10.78
C LEU A 327 -6.03 -13.44 -9.96
N LEU A 328 -6.41 -12.65 -8.94
CA LEU A 328 -7.59 -12.94 -8.11
C LEU A 328 -8.89 -12.84 -8.92
N THR A 329 -8.99 -11.88 -9.84
CA THR A 329 -10.13 -11.77 -10.78
C THR A 329 -10.19 -12.98 -11.71
N THR A 330 -9.04 -13.48 -12.17
CA THR A 330 -8.95 -14.73 -12.94
C THR A 330 -9.51 -15.90 -12.14
N VAL A 331 -9.06 -16.10 -10.90
CA VAL A 331 -9.55 -17.19 -10.04
C VAL A 331 -11.06 -17.10 -9.81
N LEU A 332 -11.56 -15.91 -9.49
CA LEU A 332 -12.98 -15.63 -9.30
C LEU A 332 -13.82 -15.98 -10.54
N THR A 333 -13.42 -15.47 -11.70
CA THR A 333 -14.19 -15.61 -12.94
C THR A 333 -14.06 -17.02 -13.51
N ALA A 334 -12.89 -17.65 -13.41
CA ALA A 334 -12.65 -19.04 -13.80
C ALA A 334 -13.50 -20.02 -12.97
N ALA A 335 -13.66 -19.78 -11.66
CA ALA A 335 -14.54 -20.61 -10.82
C ALA A 335 -16.00 -20.60 -11.32
N THR A 336 -16.45 -19.45 -11.85
CA THR A 336 -17.80 -19.32 -12.45
C THR A 336 -17.85 -19.98 -13.83
N ALA A 337 -16.85 -19.72 -14.68
CA ALA A 337 -16.76 -20.30 -16.02
C ALA A 337 -16.68 -21.83 -15.99
N LEU A 338 -15.99 -22.41 -15.01
CA LEU A 338 -15.90 -23.86 -14.82
C LEU A 338 -17.25 -24.48 -14.47
N ARG A 339 -18.05 -23.82 -13.61
CA ARG A 339 -19.40 -24.27 -13.25
C ARG A 339 -20.36 -24.21 -14.44
N GLU A 340 -20.25 -23.16 -15.26
CA GLU A 340 -21.11 -22.94 -16.43
C GLU A 340 -20.50 -23.43 -17.76
N ARG A 341 -19.44 -24.26 -17.71
CA ARG A 341 -18.62 -24.63 -18.89
C ARG A 341 -19.41 -25.21 -20.07
N ARG A 342 -20.52 -25.88 -19.78
CA ARG A 342 -21.40 -26.48 -20.81
C ARG A 342 -22.41 -25.50 -21.40
N ARG A 343 -22.76 -24.43 -20.66
CA ARG A 343 -23.85 -23.50 -21.00
C ARG A 343 -23.35 -22.15 -21.52
N ARG A 344 -22.21 -21.65 -21.02
CA ARG A 344 -21.70 -20.31 -21.34
C ARG A 344 -20.19 -20.33 -21.61
N ARG A 345 -19.78 -20.96 -22.72
CA ARG A 345 -18.36 -21.12 -23.10
C ARG A 345 -17.61 -19.78 -23.20
N LEU A 346 -18.29 -18.72 -23.63
CA LEU A 346 -17.71 -17.36 -23.75
C LEU A 346 -17.25 -16.76 -22.41
N LEU A 347 -17.71 -17.28 -21.26
CA LEU A 347 -17.23 -16.82 -19.95
C LEU A 347 -15.73 -17.07 -19.74
N TRP A 348 -15.12 -18.01 -20.47
CA TRP A 348 -13.68 -18.25 -20.43
C TRP A 348 -12.86 -17.08 -21.01
N LEU A 349 -13.45 -16.21 -21.83
CA LEU A 349 -12.75 -15.04 -22.34
C LEU A 349 -12.28 -14.11 -21.23
N VAL A 350 -13.05 -13.97 -20.15
CA VAL A 350 -12.73 -13.05 -19.05
C VAL A 350 -11.46 -13.45 -18.28
N PRO A 351 -11.33 -14.68 -17.73
CA PRO A 351 -10.09 -15.08 -17.08
C PRO A 351 -8.89 -15.09 -18.06
N VAL A 352 -9.11 -15.42 -19.34
CA VAL A 352 -8.04 -15.34 -20.36
C VAL A 352 -7.56 -13.91 -20.55
N LEU A 353 -8.47 -12.95 -20.72
CA LEU A 353 -8.15 -11.53 -20.87
C LEU A 353 -7.48 -10.95 -19.61
N CYS A 354 -7.78 -11.46 -18.42
CA CYS A 354 -7.09 -11.07 -17.20
C CYS A 354 -5.65 -11.60 -17.12
N VAL A 355 -5.38 -12.80 -17.63
CA VAL A 355 -4.05 -13.43 -17.60
C VAL A 355 -3.12 -12.87 -18.67
N ILE A 356 -3.64 -12.48 -19.85
CA ILE A 356 -2.83 -11.99 -20.97
C ILE A 356 -1.86 -10.85 -20.56
N PRO A 357 -2.29 -9.75 -19.90
CA PRO A 357 -1.38 -8.69 -19.49
C PRO A 357 -0.28 -9.16 -18.54
N VAL A 358 -0.59 -10.13 -17.67
CA VAL A 358 0.39 -10.72 -16.73
C VAL A 358 1.45 -11.51 -17.48
N LEU A 359 1.03 -12.33 -18.46
CA LEU A 359 1.94 -13.08 -19.32
C LEU A 359 2.78 -12.15 -20.19
N LEU A 360 2.17 -11.14 -20.81
CA LEU A 360 2.90 -10.16 -21.62
C LEU A 360 3.95 -9.43 -20.79
N LEU A 361 3.61 -8.98 -19.58
CA LEU A 361 4.58 -8.37 -18.67
C LEU A 361 5.73 -9.33 -18.38
N ALA A 362 5.43 -10.58 -17.99
CA ALA A 362 6.42 -11.60 -17.67
C ALA A 362 7.35 -11.97 -18.84
N LEU A 363 6.90 -11.75 -20.09
CA LEU A 363 7.65 -12.07 -21.30
C LEU A 363 8.43 -10.85 -21.88
N THR A 364 8.28 -9.66 -21.29
CA THR A 364 8.96 -8.44 -21.76
C THR A 364 10.24 -8.15 -20.98
N PRO A 365 11.20 -7.38 -21.55
CA PRO A 365 12.35 -6.88 -20.81
C PRO A 365 11.96 -6.04 -19.58
N LEU A 366 10.73 -5.53 -19.52
CA LEU A 366 10.21 -4.84 -18.34
C LEU A 366 10.13 -5.76 -17.11
N ALA A 367 9.99 -7.07 -17.30
CA ALA A 367 10.14 -8.04 -16.22
C ALA A 367 11.57 -8.08 -15.67
N ALA A 368 12.59 -7.75 -16.48
CA ALA A 368 13.98 -7.73 -16.02
C ALA A 368 14.20 -6.74 -14.85
N ALA A 369 13.40 -5.66 -14.81
CA ALA A 369 13.40 -4.69 -13.73
C ALA A 369 12.91 -5.27 -12.37
N VAL A 370 12.30 -6.46 -12.36
CA VAL A 370 11.80 -7.12 -11.15
C VAL A 370 12.34 -8.55 -10.96
N THR A 371 12.97 -9.15 -11.97
CA THR A 371 13.50 -10.53 -11.90
C THR A 371 14.90 -10.62 -11.29
N GLY A 372 15.63 -9.51 -11.14
CA GLY A 372 16.98 -9.49 -10.56
C GLY A 372 17.03 -9.59 -9.04
N PHE A 373 15.87 -9.61 -8.37
CA PHE A 373 15.79 -9.64 -6.91
C PHE A 373 15.88 -11.08 -6.39
N GLN A 374 16.72 -11.29 -5.37
CA GLN A 374 16.76 -12.53 -4.59
C GLN A 374 15.72 -12.45 -3.46
N GLY A 375 15.06 -13.57 -3.16
CA GLY A 375 14.06 -13.61 -2.08
C GLY A 375 14.66 -13.18 -0.74
N GLY A 376 13.93 -12.35 0.01
CA GLY A 376 14.48 -11.56 1.13
C GLY A 376 15.06 -12.38 2.29
N LEU A 377 14.22 -13.09 3.05
CA LEU A 377 14.66 -13.78 4.27
C LEU A 377 15.17 -15.20 4.04
N GLN A 378 14.68 -15.86 2.97
CA GLN A 378 14.93 -17.26 2.62
C GLN A 378 14.84 -18.21 3.82
N VAL A 379 13.63 -18.68 4.13
CA VAL A 379 13.41 -19.63 5.22
C VAL A 379 13.36 -21.07 4.69
N PRO A 380 13.75 -22.07 5.49
CA PRO A 380 13.60 -23.46 5.09
C PRO A 380 12.15 -23.82 4.76
N TRP A 381 11.94 -24.73 3.82
CA TRP A 381 10.59 -25.06 3.32
C TRP A 381 9.61 -25.50 4.43
N TRP A 382 10.08 -26.19 5.47
CA TRP A 382 9.23 -26.57 6.61
C TRP A 382 8.81 -25.36 7.45
N SER A 383 9.67 -24.35 7.55
CA SER A 383 9.37 -23.10 8.24
C SER A 383 8.37 -22.29 7.42
N ALA A 384 8.59 -22.14 6.11
CA ALA A 384 7.63 -21.49 5.21
C ALA A 384 6.23 -22.17 5.24
N LEU A 385 6.18 -23.51 5.24
CA LEU A 385 4.93 -24.24 5.45
C LEU A 385 4.34 -23.96 6.83
N GLY A 386 5.16 -23.93 7.88
CA GLY A 386 4.74 -23.57 9.24
C GLY A 386 4.14 -22.17 9.33
N GLU A 387 4.71 -21.19 8.63
CA GLU A 387 4.20 -19.82 8.54
C GLU A 387 2.79 -19.78 7.93
N ILE A 388 2.59 -20.50 6.82
CA ILE A 388 1.28 -20.62 6.16
C ILE A 388 0.27 -21.36 7.05
N LEU A 389 0.70 -22.47 7.68
CA LEU A 389 -0.17 -23.34 8.46
C LEU A 389 -0.59 -22.71 9.79
N LEU A 390 0.33 -22.04 10.47
CA LEU A 390 0.11 -21.49 11.80
C LEU A 390 -0.23 -19.99 11.77
N GLY A 391 -0.04 -19.31 10.64
CA GLY A 391 -0.15 -17.85 10.60
C GLY A 391 0.92 -17.13 11.42
N LEU A 392 1.95 -17.85 11.88
CA LEU A 392 3.09 -17.32 12.63
C LEU A 392 4.21 -17.03 11.64
N LEU A 393 4.20 -15.83 11.07
CA LEU A 393 5.12 -15.42 10.02
C LEU A 393 6.47 -15.05 10.65
N THR A 394 7.61 -15.41 10.05
CA THR A 394 8.93 -15.08 10.62
C THR A 394 9.14 -13.57 10.69
N VAL A 395 8.60 -12.84 9.72
CA VAL A 395 8.64 -11.36 9.68
C VAL A 395 7.70 -10.74 10.72
N TRP A 396 6.60 -11.44 11.03
CA TRP A 396 5.54 -10.99 11.95
C TRP A 396 5.25 -12.07 13.01
N PRO A 397 6.17 -12.34 13.95
CA PRO A 397 6.10 -13.49 14.85
C PRO A 397 5.10 -13.24 15.99
N MET A 398 3.84 -13.01 15.64
CA MET A 398 2.75 -12.68 16.53
C MET A 398 1.93 -13.93 16.82
N ALA A 399 1.87 -14.35 18.09
CA ALA A 399 1.05 -15.48 18.52
C ALA A 399 -0.45 -15.33 18.14
N LEU A 400 -0.91 -14.08 17.97
CA LEU A 400 -2.23 -13.77 17.41
C LEU A 400 -2.49 -14.45 16.06
N GLY A 401 -1.48 -14.62 15.22
CA GLY A 401 -1.57 -15.33 13.94
C GLY A 401 -2.08 -16.77 14.10
N ILE A 402 -1.63 -17.48 15.14
CA ILE A 402 -2.07 -18.85 15.49
C ILE A 402 -3.54 -18.87 15.86
N ILE A 403 -3.98 -17.88 16.63
CA ILE A 403 -5.39 -17.75 17.04
C ILE A 403 -6.26 -17.50 15.81
N LEU A 404 -5.84 -16.61 14.92
CA LEU A 404 -6.56 -16.37 13.67
C LEU A 404 -6.55 -17.61 12.76
N ALA A 405 -5.45 -18.38 12.74
CA ALA A 405 -5.35 -19.63 11.99
C ALA A 405 -6.38 -20.67 12.43
N ALA A 406 -6.54 -20.86 13.74
CA ALA A 406 -7.58 -21.72 14.29
C ALA A 406 -9.00 -21.28 13.87
N LEU A 407 -9.21 -19.98 13.62
CA LEU A 407 -10.48 -19.46 13.12
C LEU A 407 -10.65 -19.65 11.62
N TRP A 408 -9.62 -19.47 10.78
CA TRP A 408 -9.79 -19.55 9.33
C TRP A 408 -9.75 -20.97 8.76
N TRP A 409 -9.03 -21.92 9.37
CA TRP A 409 -8.87 -23.28 8.82
C TRP A 409 -10.19 -24.02 8.58
N PRO A 410 -11.13 -24.07 9.54
CA PRO A 410 -12.44 -24.67 9.29
C PRO A 410 -13.22 -23.93 8.20
N GLY A 411 -12.98 -22.63 8.06
CA GLY A 411 -13.52 -21.80 6.99
C GLY A 411 -12.96 -22.16 5.62
N LEU A 412 -11.65 -22.39 5.51
CA LEU A 412 -10.99 -22.83 4.29
C LEU A 412 -11.54 -24.18 3.83
N VAL A 413 -11.60 -25.17 4.73
CA VAL A 413 -12.14 -26.49 4.43
C VAL A 413 -13.60 -26.38 3.96
N ARG A 414 -14.43 -25.64 4.70
CA ARG A 414 -15.84 -25.42 4.36
C ARG A 414 -16.03 -24.75 2.99
N THR A 415 -15.24 -23.73 2.67
CA THR A 415 -15.36 -23.00 1.41
C THR A 415 -14.87 -23.81 0.21
N LEU A 416 -13.82 -24.63 0.38
CA LEU A 416 -13.32 -25.53 -0.67
C LEU A 416 -14.31 -26.64 -1.01
N TRP A 417 -15.02 -27.18 -0.01
CA TRP A 417 -15.85 -28.36 -0.18
C TRP A 417 -17.17 -28.08 -0.91
N ARG A 418 -17.93 -27.04 -0.51
CA ARG A 418 -19.18 -26.66 -1.19
C ARG A 418 -19.50 -25.18 -0.98
N GLY A 419 -19.79 -24.45 -2.07
CA GLY A 419 -20.43 -23.13 -1.97
C GLY A 419 -20.08 -22.16 -3.09
N PRO A 420 -20.83 -21.04 -3.21
CA PRO A 420 -20.53 -19.96 -4.14
C PRO A 420 -19.20 -19.24 -3.83
N ALA A 421 -18.70 -19.35 -2.60
CA ALA A 421 -17.43 -18.76 -2.15
C ALA A 421 -16.19 -19.65 -2.39
N ARG A 422 -16.29 -20.75 -3.17
CA ARG A 422 -15.17 -21.67 -3.43
C ARG A 422 -13.93 -20.96 -4.02
N TRP A 423 -14.16 -19.91 -4.81
CA TRP A 423 -13.07 -19.12 -5.39
C TRP A 423 -12.16 -18.50 -4.32
N VAL A 424 -12.66 -18.17 -3.13
CA VAL A 424 -11.86 -17.62 -2.02
C VAL A 424 -10.84 -18.65 -1.54
N GLY A 425 -11.27 -19.90 -1.35
CA GLY A 425 -10.37 -20.98 -0.94
C GLY A 425 -9.34 -21.33 -2.02
N VAL A 426 -9.72 -21.30 -3.31
CA VAL A 426 -8.77 -21.50 -4.42
C VAL A 426 -7.78 -20.34 -4.51
N ALA A 427 -8.25 -19.10 -4.37
CA ALA A 427 -7.41 -17.92 -4.35
C ALA A 427 -6.41 -17.98 -3.20
N TRP A 428 -6.84 -18.43 -2.02
CA TRP A 428 -5.98 -18.62 -0.86
C TRP A 428 -4.85 -19.62 -1.18
N ILE A 429 -5.17 -20.76 -1.79
CA ILE A 429 -4.17 -21.76 -2.20
C ILE A 429 -3.18 -21.16 -3.21
N VAL A 430 -3.67 -20.43 -4.21
CA VAL A 430 -2.81 -19.78 -5.22
C VAL A 430 -1.83 -18.81 -4.56
N VAL A 431 -2.32 -17.93 -3.69
CA VAL A 431 -1.44 -16.97 -2.99
C VAL A 431 -0.50 -17.68 -2.01
N ALA A 432 -0.94 -18.74 -1.33
CA ALA A 432 -0.08 -19.54 -0.45
C ALA A 432 1.05 -20.24 -1.22
N VAL A 433 0.81 -20.70 -2.45
CA VAL A 433 1.85 -21.25 -3.33
C VAL A 433 2.84 -20.17 -3.76
N LEU A 434 2.36 -18.98 -4.13
CA LEU A 434 3.25 -17.84 -4.44
C LEU A 434 4.08 -17.44 -3.23
N TYR A 435 3.48 -17.39 -2.04
CA TYR A 435 4.17 -17.10 -0.79
C TYR A 435 5.24 -18.16 -0.52
N LEU A 436 4.92 -19.45 -0.65
CA LEU A 436 5.87 -20.53 -0.45
C LEU A 436 7.05 -20.43 -1.44
N ASP A 437 6.77 -20.20 -2.72
CA ASP A 437 7.79 -19.98 -3.76
C ASP A 437 8.73 -18.83 -3.38
N SER A 438 8.17 -17.72 -2.89
CA SER A 438 8.92 -16.55 -2.43
C SER A 438 9.74 -16.82 -1.17
N ALA A 439 9.15 -17.51 -0.19
CA ALA A 439 9.73 -17.73 1.13
C ALA A 439 10.94 -18.66 1.10
N VAL A 440 10.93 -19.62 0.17
CA VAL A 440 12.03 -20.58 -0.03
C VAL A 440 12.98 -20.20 -1.17
N ASP A 441 12.79 -19.02 -1.78
CA ASP A 441 13.48 -18.56 -2.99
C ASP A 441 13.53 -19.64 -4.09
N SER A 442 12.35 -20.19 -4.40
CA SER A 442 12.20 -21.34 -5.29
C SER A 442 12.75 -21.06 -6.71
N PRO A 443 13.41 -22.04 -7.35
CA PRO A 443 13.85 -21.91 -8.74
C PRO A 443 12.70 -21.81 -9.74
N LEU A 444 11.45 -22.08 -9.33
CA LEU A 444 10.27 -21.92 -10.18
C LEU A 444 9.98 -20.46 -10.52
N GLY A 445 10.39 -19.52 -9.65
CA GLY A 445 10.29 -18.09 -9.89
C GLY A 445 8.86 -17.57 -10.06
N LEU A 446 7.87 -18.23 -9.44
CA LEU A 446 6.45 -17.84 -9.57
C LEU A 446 6.18 -16.48 -8.92
N SER A 447 6.94 -16.13 -7.90
CA SER A 447 6.85 -14.88 -7.12
C SER A 447 7.71 -13.74 -7.68
N THR A 448 8.36 -13.90 -8.84
CA THR A 448 9.25 -12.89 -9.44
C THR A 448 8.58 -11.56 -9.69
N LEU A 449 7.33 -11.56 -10.15
CA LEU A 449 6.53 -10.32 -10.31
C LEU A 449 6.19 -9.64 -8.98
N TRP A 450 6.54 -10.24 -7.85
CA TRP A 450 6.47 -9.66 -6.51
C TRP A 450 7.86 -9.49 -5.88
N TYR A 451 8.92 -9.37 -6.69
CA TYR A 451 10.31 -9.24 -6.26
C TYR A 451 10.81 -10.40 -5.39
N ARG A 452 10.14 -11.56 -5.47
CA ARG A 452 10.35 -12.67 -4.53
C ARG A 452 10.23 -12.23 -3.07
N GLY A 453 9.44 -11.19 -2.79
CA GLY A 453 9.20 -10.66 -1.46
C GLY A 453 8.03 -11.37 -0.78
N GLN A 454 8.32 -12.25 0.17
CA GLN A 454 7.31 -12.99 0.92
C GLN A 454 6.41 -12.04 1.72
N ASP A 455 6.97 -10.92 2.18
CA ASP A 455 6.31 -9.87 2.96
C ASP A 455 5.18 -9.23 2.15
N ARG A 456 5.44 -8.93 0.87
CA ARG A 456 4.45 -8.39 -0.07
C ARG A 456 3.31 -9.37 -0.34
N LEU A 457 3.61 -10.67 -0.42
CA LEU A 457 2.62 -11.73 -0.65
C LEU A 457 1.85 -12.10 0.63
N SER A 458 2.39 -11.78 1.81
CA SER A 458 1.72 -12.00 3.09
C SER A 458 0.44 -11.16 3.24
N MET A 459 0.39 -9.95 2.67
CA MET A 459 -0.78 -9.06 2.68
C MET A 459 -2.02 -9.67 1.97
N PRO A 460 -1.95 -10.07 0.67
CA PRO A 460 -3.09 -10.72 0.03
C PRO A 460 -3.42 -12.09 0.65
N LEU A 461 -2.44 -12.80 1.20
CA LEU A 461 -2.70 -14.03 1.97
C LEU A 461 -3.51 -13.73 3.23
N ALA A 462 -3.12 -12.71 4.00
CA ALA A 462 -3.83 -12.23 5.18
C ALA A 462 -5.25 -11.76 4.84
N MET A 463 -5.42 -10.99 3.76
CA MET A 463 -6.73 -10.56 3.24
C MET A 463 -7.67 -11.76 3.04
N LEU A 464 -7.20 -12.83 2.39
CA LEU A 464 -7.99 -14.03 2.14
C LEU A 464 -8.23 -14.83 3.42
N SER A 465 -7.22 -14.96 4.28
CA SER A 465 -7.33 -15.61 5.58
C SER A 465 -8.39 -14.98 6.47
N VAL A 466 -8.46 -13.64 6.54
CA VAL A 466 -9.48 -12.95 7.38
C VAL A 466 -10.90 -13.15 6.84
N LEU A 467 -11.10 -13.28 5.53
CA LEU A 467 -12.42 -13.62 4.96
C LEU A 467 -12.88 -15.01 5.42
N LEU A 468 -11.95 -15.95 5.52
CA LEU A 468 -12.22 -17.34 5.91
C LEU A 468 -12.58 -17.48 7.40
N ILE A 469 -12.32 -16.48 8.23
CA ILE A 469 -12.78 -16.42 9.62
C ILE A 469 -14.31 -16.50 9.70
N VAL A 470 -15.04 -15.89 8.76
CA VAL A 470 -16.52 -15.90 8.77
C VAL A 470 -17.09 -17.32 8.68
N PRO A 471 -16.80 -18.11 7.62
CA PRO A 471 -17.26 -19.49 7.56
C PRO A 471 -16.65 -20.35 8.68
N GLY A 472 -15.45 -20.04 9.16
CA GLY A 472 -14.85 -20.75 10.29
C GLY A 472 -15.59 -20.56 11.62
N LEU A 473 -15.93 -19.32 11.96
CA LEU A 473 -16.78 -19.00 13.12
C LEU A 473 -18.16 -19.65 13.01
N GLN A 474 -18.73 -19.77 11.81
CA GLN A 474 -19.97 -20.52 11.61
C GLN A 474 -19.81 -22.01 11.93
N VAL A 475 -18.67 -22.63 11.57
CA VAL A 475 -18.34 -24.03 11.89
C VAL A 475 -18.19 -24.21 13.40
N TRP A 476 -17.37 -23.38 14.05
CA TRP A 476 -17.20 -23.39 15.51
C TRP A 476 -18.53 -23.19 16.25
N GLY A 477 -19.38 -22.31 15.74
CA GLY A 477 -20.72 -22.10 16.27
C GLY A 477 -21.64 -23.32 16.15
N ARG A 478 -21.38 -24.29 15.25
CA ARG A 478 -22.16 -25.55 15.12
C ARG A 478 -21.82 -26.57 16.18
N LEU A 479 -20.64 -26.49 16.76
CA LEU A 479 -20.21 -27.41 17.81
C LEU A 479 -20.86 -27.11 19.17
N ARG A 480 -21.65 -26.02 19.27
CA ARG A 480 -22.33 -25.59 20.51
C ARG A 480 -23.65 -26.32 20.83
N GLY A 481 -24.02 -27.33 20.04
CA GLY A 481 -25.21 -28.16 20.31
C GLY A 481 -26.25 -28.16 19.18
N PRO A 482 -27.27 -29.03 19.30
CA PRO A 482 -28.37 -29.13 18.34
C PRO A 482 -29.19 -27.83 18.28
N LEU A 483 -30.05 -27.75 17.28
CA LEU A 483 -31.06 -26.68 17.23
C LEU A 483 -32.10 -26.96 18.33
N ASP A 484 -32.56 -25.92 19.01
CA ASP A 484 -33.72 -25.97 19.89
C ASP A 484 -34.99 -26.26 19.07
N ALA A 485 -36.11 -26.55 19.73
CA ALA A 485 -37.38 -26.95 19.09
C ALA A 485 -37.88 -25.97 18.00
N ASP A 486 -37.53 -24.68 18.11
CA ASP A 486 -37.84 -23.64 17.11
C ASP A 486 -36.84 -23.56 15.94
N GLY A 487 -35.94 -24.53 15.80
CA GLY A 487 -34.88 -24.52 14.78
C GLY A 487 -33.80 -23.45 15.01
N ARG A 488 -33.74 -22.87 16.23
CA ARG A 488 -32.78 -21.82 16.62
C ARG A 488 -31.67 -22.41 17.47
N ARG A 489 -30.48 -21.83 17.41
CA ARG A 489 -29.39 -22.24 18.31
C ARG A 489 -29.50 -21.51 19.65
N PRO A 490 -29.20 -22.18 20.77
CA PRO A 490 -29.16 -21.53 22.06
C PRO A 490 -28.14 -20.38 22.03
N ARG A 491 -28.57 -19.21 22.50
CA ARG A 491 -27.67 -18.04 22.60
C ARG A 491 -26.62 -18.33 23.68
N PRO A 492 -25.34 -17.99 23.46
CA PRO A 492 -24.33 -18.13 24.49
C PRO A 492 -24.75 -17.32 25.72
N SER A 493 -24.56 -17.91 26.91
CA SER A 493 -24.86 -17.25 28.17
C SER A 493 -23.94 -16.02 28.34
N ARG A 494 -24.40 -15.01 29.10
CA ARG A 494 -23.61 -13.81 29.42
C ARG A 494 -22.17 -14.11 29.89
N PRO A 495 -21.92 -15.08 30.81
CA PRO A 495 -20.55 -15.40 31.21
C PRO A 495 -19.69 -15.97 30.07
N VAL A 496 -20.27 -16.77 29.17
CA VAL A 496 -19.54 -17.29 27.99
C VAL A 496 -19.17 -16.16 27.04
N ILE A 497 -20.10 -15.22 26.80
CA ILE A 497 -19.80 -14.03 25.97
C ILE A 497 -18.70 -13.19 26.61
N ALA A 498 -18.78 -12.92 27.92
CA ALA A 498 -17.77 -12.16 28.64
C ALA A 498 -16.40 -12.84 28.55
N LEU A 499 -16.33 -14.15 28.75
CA LEU A 499 -15.09 -14.93 28.60
C LEU A 499 -14.52 -14.81 27.19
N LEU A 500 -15.35 -14.96 26.14
CA LEU A 500 -14.89 -14.84 24.75
C LEU A 500 -14.38 -13.43 24.43
N VAL A 501 -15.01 -12.39 24.97
CA VAL A 501 -14.54 -11.01 24.83
C VAL A 501 -13.20 -10.82 25.53
N VAL A 502 -13.05 -11.32 26.76
CA VAL A 502 -11.77 -11.27 27.50
C VAL A 502 -10.67 -12.01 26.75
N LEU A 503 -10.96 -13.21 26.22
CA LEU A 503 -10.00 -13.97 25.43
C LEU A 503 -9.63 -13.24 24.12
N ALA A 504 -10.59 -12.60 23.45
CA ALA A 504 -10.32 -11.81 22.25
C ALA A 504 -9.47 -10.57 22.55
N LEU A 505 -9.74 -9.89 23.67
CA LEU A 505 -8.93 -8.77 24.14
C LEU A 505 -7.51 -9.21 24.52
N ALA A 506 -7.36 -10.33 25.22
CA ALA A 506 -6.06 -10.90 25.57
C ALA A 506 -5.28 -11.33 24.32
N ALA A 507 -5.96 -11.93 23.33
CA ALA A 507 -5.37 -12.27 22.04
C ALA A 507 -4.90 -11.03 21.26
N GLY A 508 -5.69 -9.96 21.25
CA GLY A 508 -5.28 -8.69 20.66
C GLY A 508 -4.09 -8.07 21.41
N ALA A 509 -4.15 -8.07 22.74
CA ALA A 509 -3.11 -7.50 23.60
C ALA A 509 -1.77 -8.26 23.47
N SER A 510 -1.79 -9.57 23.25
CA SER A 510 -0.56 -10.36 23.04
C SER A 510 0.24 -9.94 21.80
N SER A 511 -0.38 -9.20 20.88
CA SER A 511 0.29 -8.64 19.70
C SER A 511 1.05 -7.34 19.97
N ILE A 512 0.75 -6.64 21.08
CA ILE A 512 1.31 -5.32 21.40
C ILE A 512 2.84 -5.36 21.56
N PRO A 513 3.45 -6.31 22.29
CA PRO A 513 4.91 -6.36 22.44
C PRO A 513 5.64 -6.48 21.09
N THR A 514 5.18 -7.37 20.20
CA THR A 514 5.78 -7.55 18.87
C THR A 514 5.60 -6.31 18.00
N ARG A 515 4.43 -5.66 18.05
CA ARG A 515 4.18 -4.41 17.31
C ARG A 515 5.06 -3.26 17.82
N LEU A 516 5.24 -3.14 19.13
CA LEU A 516 6.14 -2.16 19.75
C LEU A 516 7.60 -2.41 19.36
N ASP A 517 8.04 -3.66 19.40
CA ASP A 517 9.39 -4.06 18.99
C ASP A 517 9.65 -3.77 17.51
N ASN A 518 8.72 -4.14 16.63
CA ASN A 518 8.82 -3.87 15.20
C ASN A 518 8.85 -2.37 14.90
N ALA A 519 7.98 -1.59 15.54
CA ALA A 519 8.03 -0.13 15.45
C ALA A 519 9.36 0.42 16.00
N ALA A 520 9.88 -0.16 17.08
CA ALA A 520 11.09 0.29 17.71
C ALA A 520 12.31 0.19 16.78
N LYS A 521 12.40 -0.87 15.98
CA LYS A 521 13.52 -1.13 15.05
C LYS A 521 13.81 0.05 14.13
N ASN A 522 12.78 0.78 13.70
CA ASN A 522 12.88 1.77 12.63
C ASN A 522 12.38 3.18 13.00
N LEU A 523 11.82 3.38 14.21
CA LEU A 523 11.34 4.69 14.68
C LEU A 523 12.03 5.21 15.94
N SER A 524 12.72 4.33 16.68
CA SER A 524 13.42 4.76 17.89
C SER A 524 14.79 5.31 17.50
N ALA A 525 15.23 6.38 18.16
CA ALA A 525 16.57 6.94 17.98
C ALA A 525 17.66 5.84 18.00
N GLU A 526 17.55 4.87 18.90
CA GLU A 526 18.49 3.75 18.98
C GLU A 526 17.79 2.39 19.00
N TYR A 527 18.41 1.40 18.36
CA TYR A 527 18.05 -0.01 18.46
C TYR A 527 19.26 -0.89 18.17
N SER A 528 19.57 -1.85 19.06
CA SER A 528 20.76 -2.69 18.94
C SER A 528 20.81 -3.45 17.60
N GLY A 529 21.94 -3.34 16.90
CA GLY A 529 22.15 -3.97 15.60
C GLY A 529 21.39 -3.34 14.43
N ARG A 530 20.87 -2.11 14.58
CA ARG A 530 20.24 -1.33 13.51
C ARG A 530 20.95 0.01 13.34
N GLY A 531 21.51 0.24 12.15
CA GLY A 531 22.06 1.54 11.78
C GLY A 531 20.97 2.61 11.69
N ARG A 532 21.40 3.87 11.76
CA ARG A 532 20.56 5.06 11.67
C ARG A 532 21.03 5.95 10.54
N PHE A 533 20.06 6.54 9.85
CA PHE A 533 20.31 7.66 8.96
C PHE A 533 20.36 8.96 9.75
N LEU A 534 19.50 9.12 10.77
CA LEU A 534 19.29 10.39 11.44
C LEU A 534 19.70 10.31 12.91
N GLN A 535 20.70 11.12 13.25
CA GLN A 535 21.23 11.28 14.60
C GLN A 535 20.73 12.61 15.17
N GLN A 536 20.49 12.65 16.48
CA GLN A 536 19.80 13.79 17.09
C GLN A 536 20.70 15.04 17.13
N ASP A 537 21.96 14.87 17.47
CA ASP A 537 22.97 15.93 17.47
C ASP A 537 23.23 16.50 16.07
N GLU A 538 23.26 15.66 15.03
CA GLU A 538 23.29 16.11 13.64
C GLU A 538 22.10 16.99 13.29
N LEU A 539 20.88 16.56 13.63
CA LEU A 539 19.66 17.33 13.37
C LEU A 539 19.67 18.70 14.07
N GLU A 540 20.17 18.75 15.31
CA GLU A 540 20.30 19.98 16.08
C GLU A 540 21.36 20.91 15.47
N ALA A 541 22.52 20.38 15.07
CA ALA A 541 23.57 21.14 14.38
C ALA A 541 23.10 21.67 13.01
N TRP A 542 22.38 20.84 12.25
CA TRP A 542 21.80 21.21 10.98
C TRP A 542 20.77 22.34 11.14
N ALA A 543 19.84 22.21 12.09
CA ALA A 543 18.83 23.23 12.35
C ALA A 543 19.44 24.58 12.78
N ALA A 544 20.60 24.57 13.44
CA ALA A 544 21.32 25.78 13.79
C ALA A 544 22.04 26.42 12.58
N ALA A 545 22.58 25.60 11.67
CA ALA A 545 23.28 26.06 10.48
C ALA A 545 22.34 26.48 9.33
N ASP A 546 21.17 25.85 9.22
CA ASP A 546 20.18 25.99 8.14
C ASP A 546 19.90 27.45 7.71
N PRO A 547 19.71 28.43 8.62
CA PRO A 547 19.45 29.82 8.23
C PRO A 547 20.60 30.52 7.50
N THR A 548 21.81 29.98 7.59
CA THR A 548 23.03 30.53 6.97
C THR A 548 23.47 29.77 5.73
N MET A 549 22.83 28.63 5.44
CA MET A 549 23.16 27.79 4.29
C MET A 549 22.50 28.31 3.01
N ASP A 550 23.19 28.14 1.90
CA ASP A 550 22.64 28.37 0.57
C ASP A 550 21.90 27.12 0.09
N HIS A 551 20.56 27.21 0.09
CA HIS A 551 19.68 26.12 -0.32
C HIS A 551 19.69 25.87 -1.84
N SER A 552 20.29 26.77 -2.64
CA SER A 552 20.46 26.57 -4.09
C SER A 552 21.64 25.67 -4.43
N LEU A 553 22.62 25.55 -3.52
CA LEU A 553 23.78 24.69 -3.67
C LEU A 553 23.52 23.29 -3.11
N LYS A 554 24.17 22.28 -3.69
CA LYS A 554 23.98 20.89 -3.27
C LYS A 554 24.90 20.52 -2.11
N VAL A 555 24.40 19.68 -1.21
CA VAL A 555 25.21 18.92 -0.26
C VAL A 555 25.61 17.58 -0.89
N LEU A 556 26.91 17.33 -1.00
CA LEU A 556 27.46 16.04 -1.39
C LEU A 556 27.71 15.20 -0.14
N ALA A 557 26.97 14.10 -0.01
CA ALA A 557 27.00 13.21 1.13
C ALA A 557 26.77 11.77 0.69
N SER A 558 27.19 10.80 1.50
CA SER A 558 26.71 9.43 1.34
C SER A 558 25.17 9.38 1.46
N PRO A 559 24.44 8.69 0.56
CA PRO A 559 22.99 8.56 0.68
C PRO A 559 22.57 7.64 1.85
N PHE A 560 23.54 7.08 2.57
CA PHE A 560 23.37 6.33 3.80
C PHE A 560 23.55 7.19 5.07
N SER A 561 23.70 8.50 4.92
CA SER A 561 23.81 9.47 6.01
C SER A 561 22.54 10.32 6.18
N GLY A 562 22.48 11.10 7.25
CA GLY A 562 21.37 12.00 7.55
C GLY A 562 21.23 13.14 6.55
N ALA A 563 22.34 13.58 5.97
CA ALA A 563 22.37 14.71 5.03
C ALA A 563 21.42 14.53 3.84
N SER A 564 21.25 13.33 3.29
CA SER A 564 20.32 13.09 2.17
C SER A 564 18.85 13.30 2.53
N HIS A 565 18.49 13.18 3.81
CA HIS A 565 17.13 13.48 4.27
C HIS A 565 16.86 14.97 4.40
N MET A 566 17.90 15.81 4.45
CA MET A 566 17.75 17.27 4.58
C MET A 566 17.01 17.87 3.39
N TYR A 567 17.05 17.20 2.23
CA TYR A 567 16.19 17.53 1.10
C TYR A 567 14.71 17.57 1.47
N ALA A 568 14.20 16.51 2.10
CA ALA A 568 12.79 16.46 2.48
C ALA A 568 12.48 17.18 3.80
N ILE A 569 13.45 17.33 4.70
CA ILE A 569 13.24 17.94 6.02
C ILE A 569 13.36 19.47 5.94
N HIS A 570 14.44 19.98 5.35
CA HIS A 570 14.79 21.41 5.29
C HIS A 570 14.61 22.02 3.90
N GLY A 571 14.48 21.22 2.84
CA GLY A 571 14.47 21.73 1.47
C GLY A 571 15.86 21.98 0.88
N GLN A 572 16.91 21.59 1.60
CA GLN A 572 18.29 21.71 1.13
C GLN A 572 18.53 20.78 -0.07
N GLN A 573 19.06 21.32 -1.17
CA GLN A 573 19.43 20.49 -2.31
C GLN A 573 20.56 19.52 -1.92
N VAL A 574 20.45 18.27 -2.36
CA VAL A 574 21.44 17.22 -2.08
C VAL A 574 21.83 16.50 -3.37
N TYR A 575 23.10 16.14 -3.48
CA TYR A 575 23.63 15.51 -4.70
C TYR A 575 23.12 14.07 -4.86
N PHE A 576 23.01 13.32 -3.75
CA PHE A 576 22.45 11.97 -3.72
C PHE A 576 21.20 11.92 -2.83
N PRO A 577 20.00 12.25 -3.35
CA PRO A 577 18.77 12.33 -2.56
C PRO A 577 18.14 10.97 -2.24
N VAL A 578 18.64 9.88 -2.82
CA VAL A 578 18.14 8.52 -2.59
C VAL A 578 19.29 7.50 -2.55
N ALA A 579 19.10 6.40 -1.82
CA ALA A 579 20.12 5.35 -1.65
C ALA A 579 20.35 4.45 -2.87
N GLY A 580 19.33 4.31 -3.74
CA GLY A 580 19.36 3.43 -4.91
C GLY A 580 19.73 4.09 -6.24
N MET A 581 20.49 5.19 -6.21
CA MET A 581 20.90 5.91 -7.43
C MET A 581 21.76 5.03 -8.33
N ALA A 582 21.55 5.11 -9.64
CA ALA A 582 22.51 4.61 -10.61
C ALA A 582 23.60 5.66 -10.81
N LEU A 583 24.84 5.34 -10.42
CA LEU A 583 25.96 6.28 -10.55
C LEU A 583 26.40 6.42 -12.01
N GLU A 584 26.43 7.66 -12.48
CA GLU A 584 26.98 8.03 -13.77
C GLU A 584 28.51 8.13 -13.72
N ASN A 585 29.15 8.26 -14.89
CA ASN A 585 30.60 8.37 -14.96
C ASN A 585 31.12 9.64 -14.26
N GLN A 586 30.39 10.75 -14.35
CA GLN A 586 30.72 12.00 -13.67
C GLN A 586 30.60 11.87 -12.14
N ASP A 587 29.60 11.15 -11.63
CA ASP A 587 29.45 10.92 -10.20
C ASP A 587 30.65 10.14 -9.65
N ARG A 588 31.06 9.09 -10.39
CA ARG A 588 32.24 8.30 -10.04
C ARG A 588 33.51 9.15 -10.12
N ALA A 589 33.67 9.96 -11.17
CA ALA A 589 34.82 10.84 -11.32
C ALA A 589 34.94 11.83 -10.15
N LEU A 590 33.83 12.47 -9.76
CA LEU A 590 33.77 13.37 -8.61
C LEU A 590 34.16 12.66 -7.31
N LEU A 591 33.57 11.49 -7.03
CA LEU A 591 33.88 10.70 -5.83
C LEU A 591 35.35 10.22 -5.80
N TYR A 592 35.92 9.84 -6.94
CA TYR A 592 37.32 9.43 -7.01
C TYR A 592 38.28 10.61 -6.87
N ALA A 593 37.95 11.76 -7.44
CA ALA A 593 38.74 12.98 -7.31
C ALA A 593 38.79 13.46 -5.85
N LEU A 594 37.64 13.48 -5.18
CA LEU A 594 37.54 13.84 -3.75
C LEU A 594 38.37 12.93 -2.84
N SER A 595 38.43 11.64 -3.15
CA SER A 595 39.08 10.67 -2.26
C SER A 595 40.56 10.43 -2.52
N GLY A 596 41.12 10.97 -3.61
CA GLY A 596 42.48 10.69 -4.05
C GLY A 596 42.75 9.23 -4.46
N SER A 597 41.71 8.42 -4.65
CA SER A 597 41.86 6.97 -4.87
C SER A 597 42.52 6.59 -6.20
N ASN A 598 42.55 7.52 -7.17
CA ASN A 598 43.23 7.36 -8.47
C ASN A 598 44.53 8.19 -8.56
N GLY A 599 45.10 8.58 -7.42
CA GLY A 599 46.21 9.53 -7.32
C GLY A 599 45.76 10.84 -6.68
N GLU A 600 46.73 11.57 -6.11
CA GLU A 600 46.49 12.87 -5.48
C GLU A 600 46.05 13.87 -6.56
N VAL A 601 44.84 14.41 -6.42
CA VAL A 601 44.28 15.42 -7.31
C VAL A 601 44.46 16.78 -6.64
N PRO A 602 45.02 17.80 -7.33
CA PRO A 602 45.17 19.13 -6.75
C PRO A 602 43.84 19.67 -6.24
N ALA A 603 43.84 20.30 -5.06
CA ALA A 603 42.62 20.80 -4.43
C ALA A 603 41.83 21.75 -5.34
N ALA A 604 42.52 22.61 -6.11
CA ALA A 604 41.90 23.48 -7.11
C ALA A 604 41.06 22.70 -8.15
N GLN A 605 41.54 21.54 -8.62
CA GLN A 605 40.80 20.72 -9.57
C GLN A 605 39.59 20.00 -8.93
N VAL A 606 39.71 19.60 -7.66
CA VAL A 606 38.57 19.05 -6.91
C VAL A 606 37.49 20.12 -6.72
N CYS A 607 37.90 21.34 -6.42
CA CYS A 607 37.04 22.51 -6.31
C CYS A 607 36.29 22.83 -7.60
N ASP A 608 36.97 22.82 -8.74
CA ASP A 608 36.33 23.01 -10.05
C ASP A 608 35.24 21.96 -10.29
N LEU A 609 35.51 20.68 -10.00
CA LEU A 609 34.53 19.60 -10.14
C LEU A 609 33.33 19.77 -9.19
N LEU A 610 33.56 20.22 -7.95
CA LEU A 610 32.49 20.52 -7.00
C LEU A 610 31.61 21.67 -7.50
N HIS A 611 32.21 22.75 -7.99
CA HIS A 611 31.48 23.89 -8.54
C HIS A 611 30.71 23.53 -9.81
N GLU A 612 31.29 22.76 -10.73
CA GLU A 612 30.62 22.25 -11.94
C GLU A 612 29.41 21.37 -11.59
N ALA A 613 29.52 20.57 -10.53
CA ALA A 613 28.44 19.74 -10.01
C ALA A 613 27.35 20.54 -9.25
N GLY A 614 27.60 21.83 -8.98
CA GLY A 614 26.77 22.70 -8.16
C GLY A 614 26.81 22.34 -6.67
N VAL A 615 27.89 21.72 -6.21
CA VAL A 615 28.10 21.33 -4.81
C VAL A 615 28.72 22.50 -4.05
N GLY A 616 28.00 23.01 -3.06
CA GLY A 616 28.48 24.05 -2.14
C GLY A 616 28.90 23.49 -0.78
N TYR A 617 28.52 22.25 -0.49
CA TYR A 617 28.78 21.64 0.80
C TYR A 617 29.18 20.17 0.66
N VAL A 618 30.15 19.73 1.45
CA VAL A 618 30.55 18.33 1.57
C VAL A 618 30.26 17.87 2.99
N TYR A 619 29.51 16.77 3.13
CA TYR A 619 29.15 16.19 4.41
C TYR A 619 29.85 14.85 4.61
N GLN A 620 30.62 14.76 5.68
CA GLN A 620 31.37 13.57 6.08
C GLN A 620 30.68 12.91 7.27
N GLU A 621 30.46 11.59 7.19
CA GLU A 621 29.77 10.79 8.19
C GLU A 621 30.48 9.45 8.40
N GLN A 622 30.91 9.20 9.63
CA GLN A 622 31.54 7.93 10.00
C GLN A 622 30.50 6.88 10.42
N ILE A 623 29.35 7.30 10.94
CA ILE A 623 28.28 6.41 11.41
C ILE A 623 27.11 6.45 10.41
N THR A 624 27.14 5.52 9.45
CA THR A 624 26.11 5.45 8.40
C THR A 624 25.07 4.36 8.69
N TYR A 625 23.87 4.52 8.13
CA TYR A 625 22.81 3.51 8.15
C TYR A 625 23.29 2.17 7.60
N GLN A 626 24.06 2.24 6.52
CA GLN A 626 24.66 1.12 5.83
C GLN A 626 25.97 1.57 5.19
N TRP A 627 27.03 0.78 5.39
CA TRP A 627 28.32 1.05 4.78
C TRP A 627 28.30 0.76 3.27
N SER A 628 28.93 1.64 2.49
CA SER A 628 29.17 1.48 1.06
C SER A 628 30.56 2.00 0.72
N SER A 629 31.42 1.15 0.16
CA SER A 629 32.78 1.52 -0.27
C SER A 629 32.79 2.69 -1.26
N THR A 630 31.77 2.77 -2.12
CA THR A 630 31.68 3.82 -3.14
C THR A 630 31.38 5.19 -2.53
N PHE A 631 30.48 5.25 -1.55
CA PHE A 631 30.08 6.52 -0.94
C PHE A 631 30.95 6.93 0.25
N ASP A 632 31.69 5.98 0.85
CA ASP A 632 32.75 6.24 1.83
C ASP A 632 33.85 7.16 1.27
N LEU A 633 33.98 7.25 -0.06
CA LEU A 633 34.91 8.17 -0.72
C LEU A 633 34.68 9.64 -0.35
N VAL A 634 33.44 10.04 -0.02
CA VAL A 634 33.12 11.41 0.44
C VAL A 634 33.84 11.72 1.77
N ASN A 635 33.98 10.73 2.65
CA ASN A 635 34.64 10.88 3.95
C ASN A 635 36.16 11.10 3.85
N ARG A 636 36.73 10.94 2.66
CA ARG A 636 38.17 11.10 2.40
C ARG A 636 38.52 12.45 1.79
N ALA A 637 37.53 13.32 1.59
CA ALA A 637 37.74 14.65 1.06
C ALA A 637 38.69 15.44 1.97
N ASP A 638 39.66 16.13 1.36
CA ASP A 638 40.65 16.93 2.06
C ASP A 638 39.98 18.06 2.87
N PRO A 639 40.25 18.21 4.17
CA PRO A 639 39.77 19.33 4.96
C PRO A 639 40.05 20.72 4.37
N ALA A 640 41.06 20.87 3.51
CA ALA A 640 41.46 22.11 2.86
C ALA A 640 40.53 22.58 1.73
N ILE A 641 39.51 21.79 1.36
CA ILE A 641 38.49 22.21 0.37
C ILE A 641 37.56 23.29 0.90
N GLY A 642 37.53 23.50 2.22
CA GLY A 642 36.95 24.71 2.77
C GLY A 642 36.64 24.75 4.26
N THR A 643 35.79 25.70 4.64
CA THR A 643 35.47 26.05 6.03
C THR A 643 34.45 25.11 6.68
N VAL A 644 34.70 24.72 7.92
CA VAL A 644 33.76 23.91 8.72
C VAL A 644 32.54 24.75 9.09
N VAL A 645 31.35 24.30 8.70
CA VAL A 645 30.07 24.91 9.12
C VAL A 645 29.68 24.42 10.51
N PHE A 646 29.72 23.10 10.70
CA PHE A 646 29.57 22.46 12.00
C PHE A 646 30.30 21.10 12.02
N GLU A 647 30.57 20.61 13.22
CA GLU A 647 31.19 19.31 13.48
C GLU A 647 30.57 18.69 14.74
N THR A 648 30.32 17.39 14.67
CA THR A 648 29.87 16.52 15.77
C THR A 648 30.98 15.50 16.08
N ASP A 649 30.74 14.57 17.02
CA ASP A 649 31.70 13.52 17.35
C ASP A 649 31.94 12.51 16.20
N HIS A 650 31.05 12.44 15.21
CA HIS A 650 31.10 11.47 14.11
C HIS A 650 30.91 12.07 12.72
N SER A 651 30.58 13.36 12.63
CA SER A 651 30.20 13.99 11.37
C SER A 651 30.65 15.44 11.24
N ARG A 652 30.80 15.91 10.01
CA ARG A 652 31.26 17.27 9.71
C ARG A 652 30.63 17.77 8.42
N LEU A 653 30.14 19.02 8.44
CA LEU A 653 29.71 19.74 7.25
C LEU A 653 30.77 20.80 6.88
N ILE A 654 31.24 20.75 5.64
CA ILE A 654 32.23 21.68 5.08
C ILE A 654 31.55 22.54 4.02
N ALA A 655 31.62 23.86 4.15
CA ALA A 655 31.29 24.79 3.08
C ALA A 655 32.50 24.88 2.13
N VAL A 656 32.26 24.71 0.84
CA VAL A 656 33.31 24.73 -0.18
C VAL A 656 33.71 26.18 -0.44
N ASP A 657 34.85 26.60 0.10
CA ASP A 657 35.46 27.92 -0.13
C ASP A 657 36.94 27.77 -0.52
N CYS A 658 37.16 27.48 -1.80
CA CYS A 658 38.45 27.13 -2.37
C CYS A 658 39.47 28.29 -2.45
N GLU A 659 39.32 29.32 -1.63
CA GLU A 659 40.11 30.57 -1.67
C GLU A 659 41.55 30.42 -1.14
N GLY A 660 41.94 29.24 -0.63
CA GLY A 660 43.24 29.01 0.02
C GLY A 660 44.25 28.10 -0.70
N THR A 661 43.98 27.61 -1.91
CA THR A 661 44.79 26.53 -2.55
C THR A 661 45.53 26.93 -3.82
N THR A 662 46.05 28.16 -3.88
CA THR A 662 46.99 28.59 -4.94
C THR A 662 48.42 28.08 -4.71
#